data_AF-A0A9Q9AYW4-F1
#
_entry.id   AF-A0A9Q9AYW4-F1
#
_cell.length_a   1.000
_cell.length_b   1.000
_cell.length_c   1.000
_cell.angle_alpha   90.00
_cell.angle_beta   90.00
_cell.angle_gamma   90.00
#
_symmetry.space_group_name_H-M   'P 1'
#
loop_
_entity.id
_entity.type
_entity.pdbx_description
1 polymer ?
#
loop_
_entity_poly.entity_id
_entity_poly.type
_entity_poly.pdbx_seq_one_letter_code
_entity_poly.pdbx_strand_id
1 'polypeptide(L)'
;MLFITFNNLYLAPTIRLECLFTEGLGEKEYLKLIIEWHFRALSSTGSNIEDFSWVDYPGGSQGRISFTARNATSSGFGLIEDHEHMFGRSQRDICEILKQSRLTTDAHKVEFIVESPRNGFKVLDAVRCRLPGGHGATLPSFHVAEYSCFSPSPTEVSMKHLEIGKIGALMQEHPPFPMTVMPCQDTFTTAKEHQVQCLMSTSLQHEEEKQCLQAWSSAPHGCSLFNPGPRSQPVMAVKFSYFPTLSSRLDRGKYCLPNGMHTSIIFTLDKRRYEVFGFLVPDVPGLPASDAFFVITSHDTSAFKRWCNHPANPDPLHFKAVFRPRCPSFTRNSQMATVYQASQPENARWMRALLNQEPHLLENVDLTISDIDARIRLHADEWLWNYARWNPEQKEALRAIKAARGGIVLIHGPAGTGKTLLEKALSIYFWKLGFHILALAPANSNADHLTKELARDGCSADMNFHRCYPASRDHGPDKLADDRASSVASHEALYQVQSILDYVYQHENGKTNARDYGLEQAVFNEASKSCDRLSLREDFDETRGDNGEDDDKEDNDDSQMDDCNTFDVWQVLHTCLQDIRRRALSTDGRKKFVWAYGHCKAHLVRRSRYIITTTGNVRCPVLMQNFGRDENGGLDACKGIIVFVDEACKDVEQNVLAGIVCEAWCTKVRGTIMLGDERQMKPTNKSAQGLIEFNPYNKRLEVSLPMRLIRQGFPSIELREQMRMSACIADFPNRRFYNGRLFNGPGTDNALEDMMPGLEERLINLIQTSSSDFYRSGIRSPNQEILVRNLWVQVHGYVERNQMLSKRVTEHADVFFEKIYPTLLGYFGNDMEQNVMVICAYSYALSYWQSRANAIARRWNMAASLLPKIVLLDSAQGQESFMVVFDGSMQGPKGLGFMEDFGRVNVALTRAKGIRWIIGGDLTRSDTWRPELPALIELKQEMDADGLVRCFN
;
A
#
# COMPACT_ATOMS: atom_id res chain seq x y z
N MET A 1 29.35 23.82 0.75
CA MET A 1 30.29 22.93 1.45
C MET A 1 30.63 21.75 0.54
N LEU A 2 31.86 21.22 0.59
CA LEU A 2 32.30 20.05 -0.19
C LEU A 2 32.80 18.96 0.77
N PHE A 3 32.36 17.73 0.56
CA PHE A 3 32.77 16.56 1.34
C PHE A 3 33.28 15.47 0.41
N ILE A 4 34.41 14.87 0.76
CA ILE A 4 34.90 13.67 0.10
C ILE A 4 34.74 12.51 1.09
N THR A 5 34.06 11.47 0.64
CA THR A 5 33.73 10.30 1.45
C THR A 5 34.06 9.02 0.66
N PHE A 6 34.25 7.91 1.38
CA PHE A 6 34.36 6.58 0.79
C PHE A 6 33.09 5.83 1.15
N ASN A 7 32.26 5.54 0.15
CA ASN A 7 30.97 4.89 0.37
C ASN A 7 31.06 3.38 0.15
N ASN A 8 30.16 2.62 0.80
CA ASN A 8 29.90 1.20 0.53
C ASN A 8 31.13 0.28 0.52
N LEU A 9 32.15 0.58 1.33
CA LEU A 9 33.44 -0.13 1.41
C LEU A 9 33.31 -1.68 1.43
N TYR A 10 32.22 -2.23 1.95
CA TYR A 10 31.97 -3.67 2.02
C TYR A 10 31.32 -4.32 0.79
N LEU A 11 30.56 -3.61 -0.04
CA LEU A 11 29.79 -4.21 -1.15
C LEU A 11 30.11 -3.60 -2.53
N ALA A 12 30.49 -2.33 -2.54
CA ALA A 12 30.63 -1.49 -3.72
C ALA A 12 31.51 -0.27 -3.38
N PRO A 13 32.82 -0.43 -3.16
CA PRO A 13 33.66 0.70 -2.76
C PRO A 13 33.65 1.79 -3.83
N THR A 14 33.31 3.01 -3.43
CA THR A 14 33.36 4.20 -4.29
C THR A 14 34.06 5.37 -3.61
N ILE A 15 34.64 6.25 -4.42
CA ILE A 15 35.02 7.60 -4.01
C ILE A 15 33.85 8.51 -4.31
N ARG A 16 33.33 9.17 -3.28
CA ARG A 16 32.11 9.97 -3.34
C ARG A 16 32.41 11.42 -2.98
N LEU A 17 32.18 12.32 -3.93
CA LEU A 17 32.22 13.75 -3.72
C LEU A 17 30.79 14.26 -3.50
N GLU A 18 30.53 14.92 -2.38
CA GLU A 18 29.26 15.55 -2.07
C GLU A 18 29.42 17.06 -2.01
N CYS A 19 28.59 17.79 -2.76
CA CYS A 19 28.50 19.24 -2.69
C CYS A 19 27.16 19.63 -2.07
N LEU A 20 27.20 20.35 -0.94
CA LEU A 20 26.01 20.92 -0.29
C LEU A 20 25.96 22.43 -0.55
N PHE A 21 24.88 22.89 -1.16
CA PHE A 21 24.57 24.31 -1.32
C PHE A 21 23.68 24.77 -0.17
N THR A 22 24.11 25.83 0.52
CA THR A 22 23.53 26.29 1.80
C THR A 22 22.97 27.70 1.74
N GLU A 23 23.14 28.42 0.62
CA GLU A 23 22.70 29.80 0.47
C GLU A 23 21.38 29.88 -0.32
N GLY A 24 20.43 30.69 0.14
CA GLY A 24 19.19 31.01 -0.56
C GLY A 24 17.99 30.09 -0.28
N LEU A 25 18.20 28.95 0.37
CA LEU A 25 17.14 28.03 0.80
C LEU A 25 16.91 28.19 2.31
N GLY A 26 15.65 28.21 2.77
CA GLY A 26 15.32 28.36 4.19
C GLY A 26 16.04 27.32 5.07
N GLU A 27 16.13 27.59 6.38
CA GLU A 27 17.05 26.97 7.38
C GLU A 27 17.15 25.42 7.45
N LYS A 28 16.42 24.64 6.63
CA LYS A 28 16.35 23.17 6.71
C LYS A 28 16.51 22.39 5.38
N GLU A 29 16.62 23.02 4.21
CA GLU A 29 16.78 22.30 2.93
C GLU A 29 18.09 22.65 2.23
N TYR A 30 19.04 21.71 2.20
CA TYR A 30 20.29 21.84 1.44
C TYR A 30 20.14 21.13 0.09
N LEU A 31 20.51 21.81 -1.02
CA LEU A 31 20.68 21.11 -2.30
C LEU A 31 21.97 20.30 -2.24
N LYS A 32 21.88 19.01 -2.58
CA LYS A 32 23.01 18.07 -2.52
C LYS A 32 23.30 17.52 -3.91
N LEU A 33 24.48 17.81 -4.45
CA LEU A 33 25.04 17.06 -5.58
C LEU A 33 25.96 15.98 -5.09
N ILE A 34 25.91 14.83 -5.76
CA ILE A 34 26.84 13.75 -5.53
C ILE A 34 27.45 13.32 -6.87
N ILE A 35 28.75 13.09 -6.86
CA ILE A 35 29.48 12.35 -7.89
C ILE A 35 30.18 11.17 -7.24
N GLU A 36 30.08 10.00 -7.86
CA GLU A 36 30.67 8.75 -7.40
C GLU A 36 31.52 8.10 -8.48
N TRP A 37 32.76 7.75 -8.12
CA TRP A 37 33.68 6.96 -8.95
C TRP A 37 33.87 5.59 -8.33
N HIS A 38 33.80 4.55 -9.15
CA HIS A 38 33.79 3.16 -8.71
C HIS A 38 35.16 2.53 -8.81
N PHE A 39 35.56 1.76 -7.79
CA PHE A 39 36.84 1.04 -7.85
C PHE A 39 36.82 -0.15 -8.83
N ARG A 40 35.65 -0.70 -9.16
CA ARG A 40 35.47 -1.78 -10.14
C ARG A 40 34.28 -1.50 -11.05
N ALA A 41 34.34 -2.02 -12.29
CA ALA A 41 33.41 -1.66 -13.36
C ALA A 41 31.96 -2.11 -13.10
N LEU A 42 31.02 -1.23 -13.46
CA LEU A 42 29.56 -1.36 -13.34
C LEU A 42 28.94 -2.24 -14.44
N SER A 43 29.64 -2.36 -15.57
CA SER A 43 29.32 -3.18 -16.74
C SER A 43 30.58 -3.28 -17.63
N SER A 44 30.48 -3.92 -18.80
CA SER A 44 31.59 -4.04 -19.77
C SER A 44 32.15 -2.71 -20.31
N THR A 45 31.61 -1.55 -19.90
CA THR A 45 31.95 -0.21 -20.40
C THR A 45 33.10 0.52 -19.68
N GLY A 46 33.74 -0.06 -18.66
CA GLY A 46 35.04 0.42 -18.15
C GLY A 46 35.04 1.68 -17.25
N SER A 47 34.06 1.84 -16.37
CA SER A 47 33.94 2.99 -15.43
C SER A 47 34.81 2.88 -14.15
N ASN A 48 35.89 2.11 -14.18
CA ASN A 48 36.72 1.83 -13.01
C ASN A 48 37.77 2.94 -12.76
N ILE A 49 38.05 3.18 -11.49
CA ILE A 49 39.23 3.91 -11.04
C ILE A 49 40.49 3.11 -11.41
N GLU A 50 41.46 3.81 -11.98
CA GLU A 50 42.81 3.35 -12.31
C GLU A 50 43.82 4.23 -11.55
N ASP A 51 44.99 3.69 -11.22
CA ASP A 51 46.10 4.43 -10.59
C ASP A 51 45.75 5.23 -9.31
N PHE A 52 44.88 4.68 -8.46
CA PHE A 52 44.50 5.31 -7.20
C PHE A 52 45.71 5.52 -6.28
N SER A 53 45.86 6.75 -5.79
CA SER A 53 46.92 7.13 -4.86
C SER A 53 46.41 8.13 -3.81
N TRP A 54 46.96 8.00 -2.60
CA TRP A 54 46.76 8.93 -1.48
C TRP A 54 48.12 9.34 -0.93
N VAL A 55 48.40 10.64 -0.86
CA VAL A 55 49.66 11.19 -0.31
C VAL A 55 49.36 12.27 0.73
N ASP A 56 49.94 12.19 1.92
CA ASP A 56 49.82 13.27 2.91
C ASP A 56 50.90 14.32 2.70
N TYR A 57 50.55 15.60 2.92
CA TYR A 57 51.54 16.66 2.95
C TYR A 57 52.23 16.73 4.31
N PRO A 58 53.51 17.16 4.35
CA PRO A 58 54.24 17.37 5.60
C PRO A 58 53.47 18.31 6.53
N GLY A 59 53.16 17.86 7.75
CA GLY A 59 52.39 18.64 8.75
C GLY A 59 51.01 18.08 9.09
N GLY A 60 50.53 17.05 8.38
CA GLY A 60 49.39 16.21 8.80
C GLY A 60 47.99 16.86 8.73
N SER A 61 47.87 18.08 8.22
CA SER A 61 46.58 18.78 8.07
C SER A 61 46.02 18.76 6.64
N GLN A 62 46.80 18.33 5.66
CA GLN A 62 46.44 18.28 4.25
C GLN A 62 46.88 16.97 3.61
N GLY A 63 46.11 16.48 2.64
CA GLY A 63 46.42 15.31 1.82
C GLY A 63 45.95 15.47 0.38
N ARG A 64 46.49 14.64 -0.51
CA ARG A 64 46.21 14.59 -1.93
C ARG A 64 45.66 13.21 -2.30
N ILE A 65 44.49 13.18 -2.91
CA ILE A 65 43.89 11.98 -3.51
C ILE A 65 43.95 12.14 -5.02
N SER A 66 44.46 11.15 -5.74
CA SER A 66 44.54 11.19 -7.21
C SER A 66 44.24 9.83 -7.81
N PHE A 67 43.51 9.83 -8.92
CA PHE A 67 43.22 8.64 -9.69
C PHE A 67 42.86 8.99 -11.14
N THR A 68 42.92 8.01 -12.03
CA THR A 68 42.38 8.10 -13.39
C THR A 68 40.99 7.45 -13.40
N ALA A 69 39.99 8.09 -13.99
CA ALA A 69 38.67 7.52 -14.13
C ALA A 69 38.02 7.93 -15.45
N ARG A 70 37.00 7.17 -15.86
CA ARG A 70 36.07 7.53 -16.93
C ARG A 70 34.78 8.10 -16.30
N ASN A 71 33.63 7.87 -16.93
CA ASN A 71 32.29 8.23 -16.46
C ASN A 71 32.11 8.02 -14.95
N ALA A 72 31.60 9.05 -14.28
CA ALA A 72 31.17 9.00 -12.89
C ALA A 72 29.65 8.86 -12.80
N THR A 73 29.15 8.16 -11.78
CA THR A 73 27.72 8.16 -11.46
C THR A 73 27.38 9.41 -10.68
N SER A 74 26.13 9.87 -10.78
CA SER A 74 25.75 11.16 -10.21
C SER A 74 24.32 11.19 -9.69
N SER A 75 24.07 12.08 -8.72
CA SER A 75 22.72 12.35 -8.21
C SER A 75 22.55 13.79 -7.72
N GLY A 76 21.29 14.21 -7.60
CA GLY A 76 20.90 15.56 -7.20
C GLY A 76 20.89 16.60 -8.32
N PHE A 77 21.34 16.25 -9.53
CA PHE A 77 21.41 17.20 -10.66
C PHE A 77 20.04 17.67 -11.16
N GLY A 78 18.99 16.84 -11.04
CA GLY A 78 17.63 17.22 -11.42
C GLY A 78 17.09 18.43 -10.64
N LEU A 79 17.41 18.53 -9.34
CA LEU A 79 16.99 19.67 -8.52
C LEU A 79 17.77 20.95 -8.80
N ILE A 80 18.97 20.84 -9.39
CA ILE A 80 19.83 22.00 -9.57
C ILE A 80 19.38 22.89 -10.71
N GLU A 81 18.90 22.31 -11.81
CA GLU A 81 18.44 23.10 -12.96
C GLU A 81 17.35 24.11 -12.53
N ASP A 82 16.46 23.71 -11.63
CA ASP A 82 15.40 24.57 -11.09
C ASP A 82 15.93 25.70 -10.18
N HIS A 83 17.10 25.51 -9.54
CA HIS A 83 17.66 26.43 -8.55
C HIS A 83 18.94 27.13 -9.03
N GLU A 84 19.41 26.85 -10.24
CA GLU A 84 20.65 27.41 -10.79
C GLU A 84 20.61 28.94 -10.89
N HIS A 85 19.42 29.50 -11.04
CA HIS A 85 19.16 30.95 -11.02
C HIS A 85 19.47 31.61 -9.67
N MET A 86 19.42 30.86 -8.57
CA MET A 86 19.72 31.34 -7.22
C MET A 86 21.22 31.34 -6.90
N PHE A 87 22.03 30.70 -7.76
CA PHE A 87 23.44 30.46 -7.47
C PHE A 87 24.35 31.65 -7.82
N GLY A 88 25.27 31.93 -6.91
CA GLY A 88 26.41 32.83 -7.15
C GLY A 88 27.36 32.25 -8.22
N ARG A 89 28.31 33.06 -8.68
CA ARG A 89 29.27 32.66 -9.73
C ARG A 89 30.05 31.39 -9.37
N SER A 90 30.61 31.33 -8.16
CA SER A 90 31.40 30.17 -7.71
C SER A 90 30.57 28.88 -7.60
N GLN A 91 29.29 28.99 -7.22
CA GLN A 91 28.40 27.83 -7.15
C GLN A 91 28.05 27.30 -8.55
N ARG A 92 27.84 28.20 -9.52
CA ARG A 92 27.66 27.83 -10.93
C ARG A 92 28.91 27.19 -11.53
N ASP A 93 30.09 27.76 -11.25
CA ASP A 93 31.36 27.18 -11.69
C ASP A 93 31.55 25.76 -11.14
N ILE A 94 31.23 25.53 -9.86
CA ILE A 94 31.24 24.18 -9.27
C ILE A 94 30.25 23.26 -9.97
N CYS A 95 29.01 23.70 -10.19
CA CYS A 95 28.00 22.89 -10.89
C CYS A 95 28.48 22.51 -12.29
N GLU A 96 29.10 23.43 -13.03
CA GLU A 96 29.59 23.19 -14.37
C GLU A 96 30.76 22.19 -14.39
N ILE A 97 31.71 22.32 -13.45
CA ILE A 97 32.80 21.35 -13.29
C ILE A 97 32.24 19.95 -13.02
N LEU A 98 31.27 19.85 -12.11
CA LEU A 98 30.62 18.58 -11.76
C LEU A 98 29.81 18.01 -12.94
N LYS A 99 29.10 18.87 -13.71
CA LYS A 99 28.41 18.49 -14.95
C LYS A 99 29.40 17.96 -16.00
N GLN A 100 30.58 18.56 -16.13
CA GLN A 100 31.61 18.12 -17.08
C GLN A 100 32.20 16.77 -16.68
N SER A 101 32.57 16.57 -15.41
CA SER A 101 33.09 15.28 -14.92
C SER A 101 32.11 14.11 -15.16
N ARG A 102 30.81 14.39 -15.25
CA ARG A 102 29.77 13.42 -15.60
C ARG A 102 29.79 13.01 -17.08
N LEU A 103 30.07 13.94 -17.99
CA LEU A 103 29.94 13.74 -19.45
C LEU A 103 31.20 13.15 -20.11
N THR A 104 32.31 13.06 -19.37
CA THR A 104 33.60 12.64 -19.91
C THR A 104 33.68 11.12 -20.11
N THR A 105 33.52 10.66 -21.36
CA THR A 105 33.68 9.25 -21.76
C THR A 105 35.14 8.80 -21.78
N ASP A 106 36.07 9.74 -21.99
CA ASP A 106 37.49 9.46 -22.02
C ASP A 106 38.10 9.36 -20.62
N ALA A 107 39.16 8.56 -20.50
CA ALA A 107 39.90 8.46 -19.25
C ALA A 107 40.58 9.79 -18.93
N HIS A 108 40.31 10.33 -17.75
CA HIS A 108 40.85 11.60 -17.29
C HIS A 108 41.36 11.47 -15.85
N LYS A 109 42.33 12.31 -15.50
CA LYS A 109 42.89 12.34 -14.16
C LYS A 109 42.03 13.21 -13.24
N VAL A 110 41.59 12.66 -12.13
CA VAL A 110 40.86 13.35 -11.07
C VAL A 110 41.77 13.51 -9.86
N GLU A 111 41.82 14.72 -9.32
CA GLU A 111 42.71 15.07 -8.21
C GLU A 111 41.98 15.94 -7.19
N PHE A 112 42.09 15.56 -5.91
CA PHE A 112 41.56 16.30 -4.79
C PHE A 112 42.68 16.69 -3.81
N ILE A 113 42.70 17.96 -3.43
CA ILE A 113 43.48 18.46 -2.30
C ILE A 113 42.52 18.61 -1.13
N VAL A 114 42.75 17.82 -0.08
CA VAL A 114 41.83 17.70 1.07
C VAL A 114 42.48 18.31 2.29
N GLU A 115 41.75 19.20 2.97
CA GLU A 115 42.13 19.75 4.27
C GLU A 115 41.24 19.13 5.35
N SER A 116 41.83 18.60 6.43
CA SER A 116 41.05 17.93 7.48
C SER A 116 41.37 18.50 8.87
N PRO A 117 40.35 18.66 9.74
CA PRO A 117 40.55 19.15 11.10
C PRO A 117 41.38 18.16 11.93
N ARG A 118 42.23 18.67 12.83
CA ARG A 118 43.27 17.94 13.61
C ARG A 118 42.84 16.63 14.30
N ASN A 119 41.54 16.37 14.49
CA ASN A 119 41.00 15.15 15.12
C ASN A 119 40.25 14.18 14.16
N GLY A 120 40.01 14.55 12.90
CA GLY A 120 39.24 13.74 11.94
C GLY A 120 40.01 12.54 11.36
N PHE A 121 41.35 12.56 11.43
CA PHE A 121 42.20 11.56 10.79
C PHE A 121 42.14 10.17 11.43
N LYS A 122 41.83 10.00 12.72
CA LYS A 122 41.83 8.67 13.35
C LYS A 122 40.81 7.68 12.77
N VAL A 123 39.64 8.16 12.36
CA VAL A 123 38.60 7.34 11.72
C VAL A 123 38.93 7.09 10.24
N LEU A 124 39.48 8.11 9.58
CA LEU A 124 39.95 8.02 8.19
C LEU A 124 41.16 7.08 8.04
N ASP A 125 42.07 7.02 9.01
CA ASP A 125 43.23 6.13 8.99
C ASP A 125 42.82 4.65 8.99
N ALA A 126 41.76 4.29 9.72
CA ALA A 126 41.22 2.94 9.73
C ALA A 126 40.64 2.52 8.36
N VAL A 127 39.98 3.46 7.66
CA VAL A 127 39.50 3.26 6.28
C VAL A 127 40.67 3.20 5.31
N ARG A 128 41.58 4.17 5.41
CA ARG A 128 42.76 4.34 4.56
C ARG A 128 43.67 3.13 4.56
N CYS A 129 43.93 2.54 5.72
CA CYS A 129 44.73 1.32 5.83
C CYS A 129 44.15 0.16 5.01
N ARG A 130 42.86 0.19 4.65
CA ARG A 130 42.20 -0.87 3.87
C ARG A 130 41.92 -0.50 2.42
N LEU A 131 42.28 0.71 1.98
CA LEU A 131 42.24 1.15 0.58
C LEU A 131 43.52 0.74 -0.18
N PRO A 132 43.49 0.70 -1.53
CA PRO A 132 44.71 0.46 -2.32
C PRO A 132 45.81 1.46 -1.96
N GLY A 133 47.02 0.97 -1.70
CA GLY A 133 48.17 1.77 -1.25
C GLY A 133 48.26 2.01 0.27
N GLY A 134 47.30 1.52 1.06
CA GLY A 134 47.34 1.54 2.53
C GLY A 134 48.22 0.43 3.13
N HIS A 135 48.49 0.51 4.45
CA HIS A 135 49.37 -0.43 5.16
C HIS A 135 48.66 -1.67 5.75
N GLY A 136 47.34 -1.81 5.61
CA GLY A 136 46.54 -2.94 6.11
C GLY A 136 46.02 -3.86 4.99
N ALA A 137 45.29 -4.91 5.37
CA ALA A 137 44.69 -5.83 4.40
C ALA A 137 43.54 -5.13 3.64
N THR A 138 43.61 -5.17 2.30
CA THR A 138 42.57 -4.65 1.41
C THR A 138 41.23 -5.34 1.66
N LEU A 139 40.13 -4.60 1.49
CA LEU A 139 38.79 -5.21 1.61
C LEU A 139 38.55 -6.27 0.51
N PRO A 140 37.89 -7.39 0.83
CA PRO A 140 37.57 -8.43 -0.16
C PRO A 140 36.78 -7.91 -1.37
N SER A 141 35.96 -6.87 -1.15
CA SER A 141 35.13 -6.18 -2.14
C SER A 141 35.90 -5.51 -3.27
N PHE A 142 37.19 -5.19 -3.11
CA PHE A 142 38.01 -4.57 -4.17
C PHE A 142 38.33 -5.51 -5.33
N HIS A 143 38.36 -6.82 -5.05
CA HIS A 143 38.79 -7.83 -6.03
C HIS A 143 37.63 -8.49 -6.77
N VAL A 144 36.40 -8.10 -6.45
CA VAL A 144 35.18 -8.68 -7.02
C VAL A 144 34.34 -7.60 -7.69
N ALA A 145 33.47 -7.99 -8.62
CA ALA A 145 32.56 -7.05 -9.27
C ALA A 145 31.55 -6.49 -8.26
N GLU A 146 31.07 -5.26 -8.51
CA GLU A 146 30.12 -4.59 -7.63
C GLU A 146 28.90 -5.49 -7.37
N TYR A 147 28.54 -5.66 -6.09
CA TYR A 147 27.41 -6.51 -5.68
C TYR A 147 27.48 -7.98 -6.14
N SER A 148 28.64 -8.50 -6.55
CA SER A 148 28.76 -9.89 -7.04
C SER A 148 28.51 -10.95 -5.96
N CYS A 149 28.57 -10.55 -4.69
CA CYS A 149 28.15 -11.39 -3.57
C CYS A 149 26.63 -11.67 -3.56
N PHE A 150 25.84 -10.97 -4.38
CA PHE A 150 24.41 -11.15 -4.50
C PHE A 150 24.05 -11.80 -5.84
N SER A 151 23.42 -12.97 -5.78
CA SER A 151 22.95 -13.67 -6.98
C SER A 151 22.04 -12.77 -7.82
N PRO A 152 22.14 -12.82 -9.16
CA PRO A 152 21.16 -12.20 -10.05
C PRO A 152 19.79 -12.90 -10.05
N SER A 153 19.69 -14.11 -9.50
CA SER A 153 18.44 -14.87 -9.51
C SER A 153 17.47 -14.43 -8.39
N PRO A 154 16.17 -14.20 -8.71
CA PRO A 154 15.14 -13.82 -7.74
C PRO A 154 14.86 -14.91 -6.68
N THR A 155 15.31 -16.15 -6.91
CA THR A 155 15.13 -17.29 -5.98
C THR A 155 16.36 -17.56 -5.11
N GLU A 156 17.52 -16.97 -5.44
CA GLU A 156 18.82 -17.32 -4.84
C GLU A 156 19.55 -16.12 -4.23
N VAL A 157 18.86 -15.22 -3.54
CA VAL A 157 19.57 -14.57 -2.43
C VAL A 157 19.88 -15.71 -1.46
N SER A 158 21.07 -16.32 -1.61
CA SER A 158 21.46 -17.53 -0.88
C SER A 158 21.65 -17.16 0.59
N MET A 159 20.53 -17.10 1.30
CA MET A 159 20.45 -17.02 2.75
C MET A 159 21.17 -18.22 3.39
N LYS A 160 21.40 -19.29 2.60
CA LYS A 160 22.28 -20.43 2.93
C LYS A 160 23.76 -20.04 2.98
N HIS A 161 24.26 -19.19 2.09
CA HIS A 161 25.65 -18.68 2.13
C HIS A 161 25.88 -17.65 3.23
N LEU A 162 24.81 -16.97 3.68
CA LEU A 162 24.86 -15.95 4.73
C LEU A 162 24.52 -16.49 6.13
N GLU A 163 24.25 -17.79 6.29
CA GLU A 163 23.77 -18.44 7.53
C GLU A 163 22.50 -17.83 8.18
N ILE A 164 21.77 -16.97 7.45
CA ILE A 164 20.60 -16.19 7.94
C ILE A 164 19.39 -17.08 8.28
N GLY A 165 19.34 -18.33 7.80
CA GLY A 165 18.23 -19.26 8.03
C GLY A 165 18.09 -19.84 9.45
N LYS A 166 18.93 -19.44 10.41
CA LYS A 166 18.87 -19.90 11.81
C LYS A 166 18.72 -18.69 12.73
N ILE A 167 17.65 -18.65 13.53
CA ILE A 167 17.40 -17.64 14.58
C ILE A 167 18.68 -17.37 15.42
N GLY A 168 19.48 -18.40 15.72
CA GLY A 168 20.74 -18.27 16.45
C GLY A 168 21.86 -17.49 15.74
N ALA A 169 21.88 -17.41 14.40
CA ALA A 169 22.86 -16.62 13.65
C ALA A 169 22.47 -15.13 13.57
N LEU A 170 21.17 -14.85 13.55
CA LEU A 170 20.62 -13.49 13.67
C LEU A 170 20.76 -12.93 15.11
N MET A 171 20.82 -13.80 16.12
CA MET A 171 20.92 -13.45 17.54
C MET A 171 22.34 -13.50 18.12
N GLN A 172 23.37 -13.82 17.33
CA GLN A 172 24.77 -13.77 17.79
C GLN A 172 25.26 -12.32 17.89
N GLU A 173 26.07 -12.00 18.90
CA GLU A 173 26.57 -10.64 19.20
C GLU A 173 27.38 -10.01 18.04
N HIS A 174 27.81 -10.83 17.08
CA HIS A 174 28.56 -10.41 15.89
C HIS A 174 27.94 -11.07 14.65
N PRO A 175 26.94 -10.45 14.00
CA PRO A 175 26.47 -10.93 12.71
C PRO A 175 27.67 -11.03 11.74
N PRO A 176 27.77 -12.08 10.90
CA PRO A 176 28.96 -12.37 10.09
C PRO A 176 29.31 -11.30 9.04
N PHE A 177 28.48 -10.29 8.87
CA PHE A 177 28.76 -9.08 8.10
C PHE A 177 28.14 -7.92 8.86
N PRO A 178 28.77 -6.73 8.90
CA PRO A 178 28.25 -5.68 9.75
C PRO A 178 26.85 -5.32 9.24
N MET A 179 25.85 -5.58 10.07
CA MET A 179 24.49 -5.09 9.92
C MET A 179 24.46 -3.59 10.24
N THR A 180 25.32 -2.86 9.55
CA THR A 180 25.32 -1.41 9.55
C THR A 180 24.23 -1.00 8.58
N VAL A 181 23.19 -0.38 9.11
CA VAL A 181 22.13 0.25 8.32
C VAL A 181 22.77 1.13 7.25
N MET A 182 22.47 0.87 5.98
CA MET A 182 23.01 1.66 4.88
C MET A 182 22.07 2.82 4.55
N PRO A 183 22.59 4.02 4.25
CA PRO A 183 21.75 5.12 3.82
C PRO A 183 21.07 4.77 2.48
N CYS A 184 19.75 4.62 2.50
CA CYS A 184 18.94 4.45 1.30
C CYS A 184 18.78 5.82 0.60
N GLN A 185 19.48 6.00 -0.52
CA GLN A 185 19.40 7.21 -1.36
C GLN A 185 18.14 7.18 -2.25
N ASP A 186 17.73 8.34 -2.78
CA ASP A 186 16.62 8.44 -3.74
C ASP A 186 17.05 8.17 -5.21
N THR A 187 18.35 8.02 -5.44
CA THR A 187 18.93 7.64 -6.74
C THR A 187 19.65 6.31 -6.64
N PHE A 188 19.68 5.58 -7.74
CA PHE A 188 20.49 4.38 -7.85
C PHE A 188 21.58 4.61 -8.88
N THR A 189 22.78 4.16 -8.56
CA THR A 189 23.94 4.18 -9.42
C THR A 189 23.76 3.24 -10.60
N THR A 190 23.25 2.04 -10.36
CA THR A 190 23.00 1.02 -11.38
C THR A 190 21.69 0.28 -11.19
N ALA A 191 21.23 -0.38 -12.26
CA ALA A 191 20.10 -1.31 -12.19
C ALA A 191 20.37 -2.45 -11.19
N LYS A 192 21.65 -2.86 -11.06
CA LYS A 192 22.07 -3.91 -10.13
C LYS A 192 21.98 -3.45 -8.68
N GLU A 193 22.38 -2.21 -8.38
CA GLU A 193 22.19 -1.62 -7.04
C GLU A 193 20.71 -1.57 -6.67
N HIS A 194 19.86 -1.03 -7.56
CA HIS A 194 18.40 -1.00 -7.37
C HIS A 194 17.87 -2.42 -7.07
N GLN A 195 18.28 -3.41 -7.89
CA GLN A 195 17.88 -4.79 -7.71
C GLN A 195 18.28 -5.33 -6.33
N VAL A 196 19.53 -5.15 -5.92
CA VAL A 196 20.04 -5.68 -4.65
C VAL A 196 19.32 -5.06 -3.46
N GLN A 197 19.18 -3.72 -3.43
CA GLN A 197 18.52 -3.04 -2.32
C GLN A 197 17.04 -3.46 -2.19
N CYS A 198 16.32 -3.56 -3.31
CA CYS A 198 14.92 -3.97 -3.32
C CYS A 198 14.71 -5.45 -3.01
N LEU A 199 15.55 -6.34 -3.54
CA LEU A 199 15.48 -7.79 -3.26
C LEU A 199 15.80 -8.08 -1.80
N MET A 200 16.88 -7.48 -1.26
CA MET A 200 17.29 -7.68 0.13
C MET A 200 16.26 -7.15 1.12
N SER A 201 15.78 -5.92 0.92
CA SER A 201 14.79 -5.32 1.82
C SER A 201 13.53 -6.17 1.93
N THR A 202 13.02 -6.67 0.80
CA THR A 202 11.81 -7.50 0.76
C THR A 202 12.05 -8.92 1.30
N SER A 203 13.18 -9.54 0.94
CA SER A 203 13.50 -10.91 1.35
C SER A 203 13.72 -11.01 2.85
N LEU A 204 14.43 -10.04 3.43
CA LEU A 204 14.69 -9.98 4.87
C LEU A 204 13.42 -9.68 5.66
N GLN A 205 12.58 -8.75 5.21
CA GLN A 205 11.27 -8.51 5.83
C GLN A 205 10.41 -9.78 5.85
N HIS A 206 10.34 -10.50 4.73
CA HIS A 206 9.58 -11.74 4.67
C HIS A 206 10.18 -12.84 5.55
N GLU A 207 11.50 -12.96 5.60
CA GLU A 207 12.15 -13.95 6.46
C GLU A 207 11.96 -13.61 7.95
N GLU A 208 12.02 -12.33 8.34
CA GLU A 208 11.68 -11.86 9.70
C GLU A 208 10.25 -12.29 10.10
N GLU A 209 9.26 -12.00 9.25
CA GLU A 209 7.87 -12.39 9.47
C GLU A 209 7.70 -13.92 9.56
N LYS A 210 8.32 -14.65 8.63
CA LYS A 210 8.26 -16.11 8.56
C LYS A 210 8.91 -16.77 9.77
N GLN A 211 10.10 -16.32 10.18
CA GLN A 211 10.83 -16.86 11.31
C GLN A 211 10.11 -16.59 12.63
N CYS A 212 9.53 -15.40 12.80
CA CYS A 212 8.68 -15.11 13.97
C CYS A 212 7.45 -16.02 14.01
N LEU A 213 6.79 -16.22 12.86
CA LEU A 213 5.62 -17.10 12.76
C LEU A 213 5.97 -18.57 12.99
N GLN A 214 7.13 -19.03 12.51
CA GLN A 214 7.66 -20.37 12.77
C GLN A 214 7.98 -20.57 14.25
N ALA A 215 8.70 -19.63 14.88
CA ALA A 215 8.99 -19.66 16.31
C ALA A 215 7.72 -19.75 17.15
N TRP A 216 6.71 -18.93 16.83
CA TRP A 216 5.39 -19.00 17.45
C TRP A 216 4.76 -20.38 17.26
N SER A 217 4.64 -20.86 16.01
CA SER A 217 3.98 -22.13 15.66
C SER A 217 4.62 -23.38 16.30
N SER A 218 5.92 -23.30 16.65
CA SER A 218 6.66 -24.40 17.28
C SER A 218 6.27 -24.65 18.74
N ALA A 219 5.67 -23.65 19.41
CA ALA A 219 5.26 -23.76 20.80
C ALA A 219 3.79 -24.20 20.92
N PRO A 220 3.46 -25.17 21.78
CA PRO A 220 2.07 -25.52 22.04
C PRO A 220 1.42 -24.43 22.91
N HIS A 221 0.42 -23.73 22.39
CA HIS A 221 -0.25 -22.62 23.08
C HIS A 221 -1.46 -23.08 23.90
N GLY A 222 -1.75 -22.39 25.01
CA GLY A 222 -2.93 -22.66 25.82
C GLY A 222 -4.18 -22.16 25.11
N CYS A 223 -5.23 -22.97 25.07
CA CYS A 223 -6.46 -22.68 24.33
C CYS A 223 -7.71 -22.99 25.15
N SER A 224 -8.78 -22.25 24.85
CA SER A 224 -10.13 -22.49 25.36
C SER A 224 -11.16 -22.29 24.26
N LEU A 225 -12.18 -23.13 24.22
CA LEU A 225 -13.27 -23.06 23.24
C LEU A 225 -14.50 -22.41 23.83
N PHE A 226 -15.12 -21.52 23.05
CA PHE A 226 -16.34 -20.81 23.39
C PHE A 226 -17.36 -20.92 22.27
N ASN A 227 -18.64 -20.90 22.65
CA ASN A 227 -19.74 -20.79 21.69
C ASN A 227 -20.54 -19.50 21.93
N PRO A 228 -20.34 -18.43 21.14
CA PRO A 228 -20.98 -17.14 21.38
C PRO A 228 -22.48 -17.11 21.06
N GLY A 229 -23.05 -18.18 20.46
CA GLY A 229 -24.50 -18.27 20.25
C GLY A 229 -24.95 -19.56 19.56
N PRO A 230 -26.25 -19.90 19.61
CA PRO A 230 -26.78 -21.17 19.09
C PRO A 230 -26.58 -21.38 17.57
N ARG A 231 -26.44 -20.30 16.79
CA ARG A 231 -26.15 -20.32 15.34
C ARG A 231 -24.73 -19.83 14.98
N SER A 232 -23.89 -19.56 15.98
CA SER A 232 -22.55 -19.04 15.76
C SER A 232 -21.53 -20.16 15.63
N GLN A 233 -20.46 -19.90 14.88
CA GLN A 233 -19.30 -20.79 14.83
C GLN A 233 -18.55 -20.77 16.18
N PRO A 234 -17.96 -21.90 16.62
CA PRO A 234 -17.11 -21.92 17.79
C PRO A 234 -15.93 -20.96 17.63
N VAL A 235 -15.56 -20.31 18.73
CA VAL A 235 -14.39 -19.43 18.81
C VAL A 235 -13.37 -20.04 19.76
N MET A 236 -12.13 -20.15 19.31
CA MET A 236 -11.00 -20.54 20.13
C MET A 236 -10.27 -19.30 20.62
N ALA A 237 -10.18 -19.13 21.94
CA ALA A 237 -9.34 -18.14 22.58
C ALA A 237 -7.98 -18.76 22.91
N VAL A 238 -6.89 -18.07 22.57
CA VAL A 238 -5.52 -18.59 22.63
C VAL A 238 -4.68 -17.73 23.56
N LYS A 239 -3.96 -18.34 24.48
CA LYS A 239 -2.91 -17.75 25.32
C LYS A 239 -1.56 -18.27 24.86
N PHE A 240 -0.67 -17.37 24.47
CA PHE A 240 0.63 -17.72 23.93
C PHE A 240 1.53 -18.27 25.02
N SER A 241 1.98 -19.51 24.84
CA SER A 241 3.18 -20.03 25.50
C SER A 241 4.41 -19.21 25.13
N TYR A 242 5.50 -19.36 25.89
CA TYR A 242 6.77 -18.73 25.56
C TYR A 242 7.32 -19.24 24.22
N PHE A 243 7.82 -18.32 23.39
CA PHE A 243 8.60 -18.58 22.18
C PHE A 243 9.64 -17.46 22.01
N PRO A 244 10.79 -17.73 21.37
CA PRO A 244 11.77 -16.70 21.06
C PRO A 244 11.19 -15.69 20.05
N THR A 245 11.40 -14.40 20.29
CA THR A 245 10.95 -13.30 19.40
C THR A 245 12.16 -12.58 18.84
N LEU A 246 12.06 -12.08 17.60
CA LEU A 246 13.14 -11.33 16.92
C LEU A 246 13.21 -9.84 17.33
N SER A 247 12.52 -9.41 18.39
CA SER A 247 12.49 -8.01 18.83
C SER A 247 13.50 -7.71 19.94
N SER A 248 13.93 -6.44 20.04
CA SER A 248 14.82 -6.01 21.11
C SER A 248 14.20 -6.25 22.49
N ARG A 249 15.00 -6.51 23.54
CA ARG A 249 14.52 -6.66 24.93
C ARG A 249 13.69 -5.47 25.45
N LEU A 250 13.77 -4.31 24.78
CA LEU A 250 13.05 -3.08 25.10
C LEU A 250 11.71 -2.95 24.36
N ASP A 251 11.47 -3.72 23.28
CA ASP A 251 10.19 -3.80 22.55
C ASP A 251 9.28 -4.89 23.13
N ARG A 252 8.99 -4.84 24.44
CA ARG A 252 7.97 -5.70 25.07
C ARG A 252 6.54 -5.32 24.65
N GLY A 253 6.29 -5.31 23.35
CA GLY A 253 4.97 -5.41 22.73
C GLY A 253 4.82 -6.80 22.14
N LYS A 254 3.91 -7.61 22.66
CA LYS A 254 3.72 -9.01 22.26
C LYS A 254 3.71 -9.15 20.73
N TYR A 255 4.48 -10.10 20.20
CA TYR A 255 4.40 -10.50 18.79
C TYR A 255 2.93 -10.67 18.38
N CYS A 256 2.55 -10.00 17.29
CA CYS A 256 1.19 -10.03 16.77
C CYS A 256 1.11 -10.97 15.58
N LEU A 257 0.05 -11.77 15.53
CA LEU A 257 -0.20 -12.64 14.39
C LEU A 257 -0.62 -11.82 13.16
N PRO A 258 -0.27 -12.25 11.94
CA PRO A 258 -0.70 -11.59 10.72
C PRO A 258 -2.22 -11.46 10.65
N ASN A 259 -2.73 -10.26 10.40
CA ASN A 259 -4.17 -10.00 10.27
C ASN A 259 -4.80 -10.90 9.19
N GLY A 260 -5.93 -11.52 9.51
CA GLY A 260 -6.66 -12.39 8.59
C GLY A 260 -5.94 -13.72 8.29
N MET A 261 -5.03 -14.16 9.16
CA MET A 261 -4.37 -15.45 9.05
C MET A 261 -5.36 -16.61 9.12
N HIS A 262 -5.30 -17.50 8.13
CA HIS A 262 -5.89 -18.83 8.18
C HIS A 262 -4.82 -19.83 8.61
N THR A 263 -5.19 -20.76 9.48
CA THR A 263 -4.26 -21.77 10.02
C THR A 263 -4.99 -23.07 10.30
N SER A 264 -4.28 -24.20 10.10
CA SER A 264 -4.69 -25.46 10.72
C SER A 264 -4.34 -25.40 12.21
N ILE A 265 -5.23 -25.93 13.04
CA ILE A 265 -5.14 -25.97 14.49
C ILE A 265 -5.32 -27.42 14.93
N ILE A 266 -4.31 -27.96 15.60
CA ILE A 266 -4.27 -29.33 16.05
C ILE A 266 -4.29 -29.35 17.57
N PHE A 267 -5.23 -30.07 18.15
CA PHE A 267 -5.34 -30.20 19.60
C PHE A 267 -5.90 -31.56 20.01
N THR A 268 -5.73 -31.91 21.28
CA THR A 268 -6.23 -33.17 21.84
C THR A 268 -7.22 -32.87 22.95
N LEU A 269 -8.44 -33.41 22.83
CA LEU A 269 -9.46 -33.39 23.87
C LEU A 269 -9.91 -34.83 24.12
N ASP A 270 -10.01 -35.22 25.40
CA ASP A 270 -10.47 -36.56 25.80
C ASP A 270 -9.75 -37.71 25.05
N LYS A 271 -8.40 -37.60 24.97
CA LYS A 271 -7.51 -38.54 24.27
C LYS A 271 -7.76 -38.71 22.76
N ARG A 272 -8.62 -37.88 22.15
CA ARG A 272 -8.83 -37.83 20.69
C ARG A 272 -8.15 -36.58 20.12
N ARG A 273 -7.47 -36.78 18.98
CA ARG A 273 -6.81 -35.70 18.24
C ARG A 273 -7.80 -35.09 17.26
N TYR A 274 -7.86 -33.77 17.24
CA TYR A 274 -8.67 -32.97 16.34
C TYR A 274 -7.75 -32.10 15.48
N GLU A 275 -8.09 -31.96 14.21
CA GLU A 275 -7.48 -31.01 13.29
C GLU A 275 -8.62 -30.17 12.70
N VAL A 276 -8.57 -28.87 12.92
CA VAL A 276 -9.58 -27.91 12.49
C VAL A 276 -8.92 -26.70 11.85
N PHE A 277 -9.66 -25.97 11.04
CA PHE A 277 -9.21 -24.72 10.45
C PHE A 277 -9.78 -23.54 11.24
N GLY A 278 -8.96 -22.52 11.44
CA GLY A 278 -9.34 -21.30 12.13
C GLY A 278 -8.93 -20.06 11.36
N PHE A 279 -9.75 -19.03 11.45
CA PHE A 279 -9.48 -17.69 10.95
C PHE A 279 -9.25 -16.72 12.11
N LEU A 280 -8.12 -16.03 12.09
CA LEU A 280 -7.76 -15.05 13.12
C LEU A 280 -8.72 -13.85 13.08
N VAL A 281 -9.31 -13.54 14.23
CA VAL A 281 -10.13 -12.33 14.43
C VAL A 281 -9.49 -11.43 15.49
N PRO A 282 -9.57 -10.10 15.33
CA PRO A 282 -8.84 -9.15 16.17
C PRO A 282 -9.35 -9.10 17.61
N ASP A 283 -10.65 -9.29 17.81
CA ASP A 283 -11.29 -9.36 19.13
C ASP A 283 -12.69 -9.97 19.01
N VAL A 284 -13.22 -10.51 20.11
CA VAL A 284 -14.59 -11.04 20.19
C VAL A 284 -15.26 -10.51 21.47
N PRO A 285 -16.24 -9.58 21.35
CA PRO A 285 -16.93 -9.01 22.50
C PRO A 285 -17.53 -10.09 23.41
N GLY A 286 -17.30 -9.96 24.72
CA GLY A 286 -17.84 -10.86 25.74
C GLY A 286 -17.02 -12.12 26.02
N LEU A 287 -15.89 -12.33 25.33
CA LEU A 287 -14.94 -13.40 25.68
C LEU A 287 -13.83 -12.91 26.64
N PRO A 288 -13.24 -13.82 27.45
CA PRO A 288 -12.11 -13.48 28.31
C PRO A 288 -10.87 -13.03 27.53
N ALA A 289 -10.10 -12.10 28.10
CA ALA A 289 -8.87 -11.60 27.51
C ALA A 289 -7.85 -12.74 27.25
N SER A 290 -7.50 -12.94 25.97
CA SER A 290 -6.63 -14.02 25.47
C SER A 290 -5.83 -13.55 24.26
N ASP A 291 -4.52 -13.80 24.19
CA ASP A 291 -3.56 -13.28 23.19
C ASP A 291 -3.95 -13.35 21.71
N ALA A 292 -4.85 -14.26 21.32
CA ALA A 292 -5.47 -14.27 19.99
C ALA A 292 -6.84 -14.98 20.03
N PHE A 293 -7.68 -14.68 19.04
CA PHE A 293 -8.96 -15.37 18.83
C PHE A 293 -9.06 -15.96 17.43
N PHE A 294 -9.50 -17.21 17.31
CA PHE A 294 -9.76 -17.87 16.04
C PHE A 294 -11.21 -18.30 15.95
N VAL A 295 -11.91 -17.86 14.91
CA VAL A 295 -13.21 -18.45 14.54
C VAL A 295 -12.93 -19.75 13.83
N ILE A 296 -13.48 -20.86 14.33
CA ILE A 296 -13.31 -22.17 13.72
C ILE A 296 -14.18 -22.25 12.48
N THR A 297 -13.56 -22.55 11.34
CA THR A 297 -14.23 -22.60 10.02
C THR A 297 -14.53 -24.03 9.55
N SER A 298 -14.05 -25.06 10.25
CA SER A 298 -14.29 -26.47 9.89
C SER A 298 -15.76 -26.88 9.94
N HIS A 299 -16.15 -27.78 9.02
CA HIS A 299 -17.54 -28.23 8.83
C HIS A 299 -18.10 -29.06 9.98
N ASP A 300 -17.31 -30.01 10.50
CA ASP A 300 -17.74 -30.83 11.62
C ASP A 300 -17.15 -30.30 12.94
N THR A 301 -17.91 -29.43 13.58
CA THR A 301 -17.63 -29.02 14.96
C THR A 301 -18.36 -29.89 15.98
N SER A 302 -19.29 -30.76 15.54
CA SER A 302 -20.20 -31.49 16.42
C SER A 302 -19.46 -32.39 17.42
N ALA A 303 -18.35 -33.00 16.97
CA ALA A 303 -17.52 -33.88 17.76
C ALA A 303 -16.88 -33.23 18.99
N PHE A 304 -16.66 -31.90 18.95
CA PHE A 304 -16.07 -31.14 20.06
C PHE A 304 -16.94 -29.99 20.58
N LYS A 305 -18.10 -29.72 19.97
CA LYS A 305 -19.03 -28.64 20.37
C LYS A 305 -19.49 -28.77 21.82
N ARG A 306 -19.60 -30.01 22.33
CA ARG A 306 -19.91 -30.32 23.73
C ARG A 306 -18.92 -29.74 24.75
N TRP A 307 -17.70 -29.43 24.32
CA TRP A 307 -16.65 -28.84 25.17
C TRP A 307 -16.51 -27.33 24.98
N CYS A 308 -17.35 -26.71 24.14
CA CYS A 308 -17.39 -25.26 24.00
C CYS A 308 -18.11 -24.65 25.20
N ASN A 309 -17.43 -23.72 25.87
CA ASN A 309 -17.96 -23.04 27.05
C ASN A 309 -18.91 -21.91 26.65
N HIS A 310 -19.84 -21.59 27.55
CA HIS A 310 -20.56 -20.33 27.46
C HIS A 310 -19.59 -19.16 27.70
N PRO A 311 -19.70 -18.04 26.96
CA PRO A 311 -18.85 -16.85 27.14
C PRO A 311 -18.73 -16.36 28.60
N ALA A 312 -19.82 -16.50 29.37
CA ALA A 312 -19.89 -16.08 30.77
C ALA A 312 -19.34 -17.12 31.78
N ASN A 313 -18.78 -18.25 31.33
CA ASN A 313 -18.20 -19.24 32.23
C ASN A 313 -16.88 -18.71 32.83
N PRO A 314 -16.75 -18.60 34.17
CA PRO A 314 -15.54 -18.10 34.82
C PRO A 314 -14.32 -19.03 34.71
N ASP A 315 -14.52 -20.33 34.45
CA ASP A 315 -13.44 -21.32 34.38
C ASP A 315 -13.61 -22.25 33.16
N PRO A 316 -13.16 -21.81 31.97
CA PRO A 316 -13.29 -22.59 30.75
C PRO A 316 -12.28 -23.75 30.71
N LEU A 317 -12.65 -24.85 30.06
CA LEU A 317 -11.71 -25.95 29.79
C LEU A 317 -10.45 -25.43 29.08
N HIS A 318 -9.29 -25.70 29.67
CA HIS A 318 -7.98 -25.35 29.14
C HIS A 318 -7.28 -26.58 28.55
N PHE A 319 -6.79 -26.45 27.32
CA PHE A 319 -6.01 -27.48 26.65
C PHE A 319 -4.89 -26.83 25.83
N LYS A 320 -3.98 -27.64 25.27
CA LYS A 320 -2.92 -27.13 24.39
C LYS A 320 -3.25 -27.41 22.93
N ALA A 321 -2.95 -26.44 22.06
CA ALA A 321 -3.05 -26.58 20.62
C ALA A 321 -1.74 -26.18 19.93
N VAL A 322 -1.46 -26.83 18.81
CA VAL A 322 -0.37 -26.51 17.89
C VAL A 322 -0.98 -25.93 16.62
N PHE A 323 -0.36 -24.89 16.08
CA PHE A 323 -0.86 -24.15 14.93
C PHE A 323 0.07 -24.41 13.74
N ARG A 324 -0.51 -24.57 12.54
CA ARG A 324 0.22 -24.73 11.28
C ARG A 324 -0.22 -23.62 10.32
N PRO A 325 0.32 -22.40 10.50
CA PRO A 325 -0.05 -21.27 9.66
C PRO A 325 0.62 -21.36 8.30
N ARG A 326 -0.07 -20.89 7.25
CA ARG A 326 0.54 -20.68 5.94
C ARG A 326 1.09 -19.26 5.86
N CYS A 327 2.35 -19.15 5.47
CA CYS A 327 2.96 -17.85 5.20
C CYS A 327 2.67 -17.46 3.74
N PRO A 328 1.90 -16.38 3.49
CA PRO A 328 1.61 -15.95 2.12
C PRO A 328 2.91 -15.56 1.41
N SER A 329 3.24 -16.22 0.31
CA SER A 329 4.42 -15.93 -0.51
C SER A 329 4.10 -15.12 -1.76
N PHE A 330 2.82 -14.99 -2.12
CA PHE A 330 2.39 -14.37 -3.38
C PHE A 330 2.93 -12.93 -3.55
N THR A 331 2.71 -12.05 -2.57
CA THR A 331 3.17 -10.65 -2.64
C THR A 331 4.70 -10.57 -2.74
N ARG A 332 5.43 -11.35 -1.94
CA ARG A 332 6.88 -11.44 -2.02
C ARG A 332 7.32 -11.91 -3.41
N ASN A 333 6.76 -13.01 -3.92
CA ASN A 333 7.11 -13.56 -5.24
C ASN A 333 6.83 -12.54 -6.36
N SER A 334 5.70 -11.84 -6.29
CA SER A 334 5.35 -10.75 -7.20
C SER A 334 6.37 -9.61 -7.15
N GLN A 335 6.82 -9.20 -5.96
CA GLN A 335 7.86 -8.18 -5.80
C GLN A 335 9.22 -8.65 -6.35
N MET A 336 9.63 -9.88 -6.06
CA MET A 336 10.88 -10.47 -6.59
C MET A 336 10.87 -10.52 -8.12
N ALA A 337 9.79 -11.01 -8.70
CA ALA A 337 9.61 -11.05 -10.15
C ALA A 337 9.63 -9.64 -10.74
N THR A 338 8.99 -8.67 -10.11
CA THR A 338 8.99 -7.27 -10.57
C THR A 338 10.40 -6.68 -10.62
N VAL A 339 11.18 -6.86 -9.55
CA VAL A 339 12.56 -6.34 -9.50
C VAL A 339 13.45 -7.03 -10.53
N TYR A 340 13.29 -8.33 -10.73
CA TYR A 340 14.00 -9.07 -11.78
C TYR A 340 13.64 -8.57 -13.18
N GLN A 341 12.34 -8.39 -13.46
CA GLN A 341 11.85 -7.93 -14.75
C GLN A 341 12.24 -6.48 -15.06
N ALA A 342 12.27 -5.61 -14.05
CA ALA A 342 12.71 -4.22 -14.22
C ALA A 342 14.13 -4.13 -14.81
N SER A 343 15.01 -5.09 -14.47
CA SER A 343 16.39 -5.15 -14.94
C SER A 343 16.56 -5.81 -16.31
N GLN A 344 15.49 -6.29 -16.94
CA GLN A 344 15.58 -6.96 -18.25
C GLN A 344 15.73 -5.95 -19.40
N PRO A 345 16.37 -6.33 -20.52
CA PRO A 345 16.58 -5.44 -21.67
C PRO A 345 15.28 -4.83 -22.24
N GLU A 346 14.19 -5.58 -22.24
CA GLU A 346 12.86 -5.14 -22.70
C GLU A 346 12.32 -3.95 -21.88
N ASN A 347 12.74 -3.85 -20.62
CA ASN A 347 12.36 -2.80 -19.68
C ASN A 347 13.43 -1.71 -19.53
N ALA A 348 14.48 -1.71 -20.35
CA ALA A 348 15.60 -0.77 -20.25
C ALA A 348 15.16 0.72 -20.28
N ARG A 349 14.08 1.04 -21.02
CA ARG A 349 13.51 2.40 -21.04
C ARG A 349 13.05 2.87 -19.65
N TRP A 350 12.44 1.96 -18.89
CA TRP A 350 11.93 2.25 -17.55
C TRP A 350 13.10 2.36 -16.58
N MET A 351 14.11 1.51 -16.73
CA MET A 351 15.29 1.53 -15.87
C MET A 351 15.99 2.89 -15.88
N ARG A 352 16.10 3.56 -17.04
CA ARG A 352 16.67 4.92 -17.09
C ARG A 352 15.90 5.92 -16.22
N ALA A 353 14.56 5.85 -16.22
CA ALA A 353 13.73 6.67 -15.34
C ALA A 353 13.86 6.25 -13.87
N LEU A 354 13.96 4.94 -13.59
CA LEU A 354 14.12 4.40 -12.24
C LEU A 354 15.44 4.82 -11.58
N LEU A 355 16.55 4.85 -12.31
CA LEU A 355 17.82 5.30 -11.73
C LEU A 355 17.76 6.77 -11.29
N ASN A 356 16.90 7.55 -11.95
CA ASN A 356 16.56 8.92 -11.59
C ASN A 356 17.79 9.84 -11.54
N GLN A 357 18.77 9.57 -12.41
CA GLN A 357 20.02 10.34 -12.52
C GLN A 357 19.89 11.50 -13.51
N GLU A 358 19.25 11.26 -14.66
CA GLU A 358 19.18 12.21 -15.78
C GLU A 358 17.78 12.26 -16.41
N PRO A 359 16.75 12.69 -15.65
CA PRO A 359 15.38 12.69 -16.15
C PRO A 359 15.20 13.57 -17.41
N HIS A 360 15.99 14.65 -17.57
CA HIS A 360 15.93 15.54 -18.73
C HIS A 360 16.41 14.91 -20.05
N LEU A 361 17.18 13.81 -20.00
CA LEU A 361 17.64 13.09 -21.20
C LEU A 361 16.63 12.04 -21.68
N LEU A 362 15.60 11.75 -20.89
CA LEU A 362 14.55 10.83 -21.32
C LEU A 362 13.73 11.48 -22.43
N GLU A 363 13.43 10.69 -23.46
CA GLU A 363 12.59 11.12 -24.57
C GLU A 363 11.15 11.41 -24.10
N ASN A 364 10.49 12.36 -24.75
CA ASN A 364 9.07 12.60 -24.54
C ASN A 364 8.25 11.62 -25.38
N VAL A 365 7.36 10.89 -24.72
CA VAL A 365 6.49 9.89 -25.34
C VAL A 365 5.06 10.43 -25.40
N ASP A 366 4.48 10.53 -26.60
CA ASP A 366 3.04 10.79 -26.73
C ASP A 366 2.29 9.48 -26.46
N LEU A 367 1.62 9.41 -25.31
CA LEU A 367 0.88 8.22 -24.87
C LEU A 367 -0.39 7.98 -25.72
N THR A 368 -0.81 8.98 -26.50
CA THR A 368 -2.08 8.97 -27.24
C THR A 368 -1.96 8.44 -28.68
N ILE A 369 -0.73 8.29 -29.20
CA ILE A 369 -0.50 7.80 -30.56
C ILE A 369 -0.80 6.31 -30.65
N SER A 370 -1.73 5.95 -31.53
CA SER A 370 -1.89 4.60 -32.06
C SER A 370 -2.61 4.65 -33.42
N ASP A 371 -2.67 3.51 -34.10
CA ASP A 371 -3.40 3.34 -35.37
C ASP A 371 -4.92 3.40 -35.12
N ILE A 372 -5.44 4.62 -35.03
CA ILE A 372 -6.86 4.93 -34.84
C ILE A 372 -7.30 5.90 -35.94
N ASP A 373 -8.53 5.75 -36.40
CA ASP A 373 -9.20 6.69 -37.27
C ASP A 373 -9.17 8.13 -36.68
N ALA A 374 -8.80 9.10 -37.51
CA ALA A 374 -8.65 10.50 -37.09
C ALA A 374 -9.94 11.10 -36.51
N ARG A 375 -11.12 10.63 -36.94
CA ARG A 375 -12.42 11.09 -36.41
C ARG A 375 -12.66 10.58 -34.99
N ILE A 376 -12.30 9.33 -34.70
CA ILE A 376 -12.41 8.77 -33.35
C ILE A 376 -11.50 9.54 -32.39
N ARG A 377 -10.27 9.84 -32.81
CA ARG A 377 -9.34 10.64 -32.02
C ARG A 377 -9.88 12.05 -31.74
N LEU A 378 -10.36 12.74 -32.78
CA LEU A 378 -10.96 14.07 -32.63
C LEU A 378 -12.12 14.05 -31.63
N HIS A 379 -13.02 13.08 -31.75
CA HIS A 379 -14.16 12.95 -30.84
C HIS A 379 -13.74 12.64 -29.39
N ALA A 380 -12.71 11.81 -29.21
CA ALA A 380 -12.15 11.52 -27.89
C ALA A 380 -11.47 12.75 -27.26
N ASP A 381 -10.70 13.52 -28.05
CA ASP A 381 -10.08 14.78 -27.61
C ASP A 381 -11.18 15.79 -27.21
N GLU A 382 -12.19 16.02 -28.05
CA GLU A 382 -13.32 16.91 -27.73
C GLU A 382 -14.07 16.47 -26.48
N TRP A 383 -14.29 15.16 -26.31
CA TRP A 383 -14.91 14.61 -25.12
C TRP A 383 -14.10 14.92 -23.86
N LEU A 384 -12.77 14.70 -23.88
CA LEU A 384 -11.90 14.90 -22.72
C LEU A 384 -11.90 16.37 -22.27
N TRP A 385 -11.80 17.31 -23.21
CA TRP A 385 -11.79 18.74 -22.89
C TRP A 385 -13.13 19.27 -22.39
N ASN A 386 -14.25 18.63 -22.76
CA ASN A 386 -15.60 19.00 -22.32
C ASN A 386 -16.12 18.17 -21.14
N TYR A 387 -15.41 17.12 -20.73
CA TYR A 387 -15.84 16.20 -19.66
C TYR A 387 -16.01 16.91 -18.31
N ALA A 388 -15.13 17.87 -18.00
CA ALA A 388 -15.20 18.66 -16.78
C ALA A 388 -14.66 20.09 -17.01
N ARG A 389 -14.96 20.98 -16.06
CA ARG A 389 -14.34 22.31 -16.02
C ARG A 389 -12.95 22.21 -15.41
N TRP A 390 -11.95 22.03 -16.28
CA TRP A 390 -10.55 21.87 -15.87
C TRP A 390 -9.92 23.19 -15.43
N ASN A 391 -9.26 23.17 -14.27
CA ASN A 391 -8.41 24.28 -13.82
C ASN A 391 -7.03 24.27 -14.55
N PRO A 392 -6.18 25.30 -14.40
CA PRO A 392 -4.89 25.37 -15.12
C PRO A 392 -3.97 24.17 -14.90
N GLU A 393 -3.87 23.68 -13.66
CA GLU A 393 -3.00 22.57 -13.24
C GLU A 393 -3.51 21.23 -13.83
N GLN A 394 -4.82 21.02 -13.81
CA GLN A 394 -5.47 19.86 -14.45
C GLN A 394 -5.29 19.90 -15.97
N LYS A 395 -5.39 21.08 -16.60
CA LYS A 395 -5.11 21.23 -18.04
C LYS A 395 -3.65 20.92 -18.37
N GLU A 396 -2.72 21.22 -17.48
CA GLU A 396 -1.32 20.80 -17.62
C GLU A 396 -1.20 19.28 -17.59
N ALA A 397 -1.88 18.60 -16.66
CA ALA A 397 -1.96 17.13 -16.64
C ALA A 397 -2.53 16.54 -17.94
N LEU A 398 -3.58 17.15 -18.51
CA LEU A 398 -4.13 16.73 -19.80
C LEU A 398 -3.17 16.93 -20.97
N ARG A 399 -2.28 17.93 -20.93
CA ARG A 399 -1.26 18.14 -21.97
C ARG A 399 -0.08 17.18 -21.80
N ALA A 400 0.30 16.87 -20.56
CA ALA A 400 1.45 16.04 -20.24
C ALA A 400 1.35 14.62 -20.83
N ILE A 401 0.15 14.08 -21.03
CA ILE A 401 -0.02 12.77 -21.67
C ILE A 401 0.49 12.73 -23.13
N LYS A 402 0.61 13.88 -23.80
CA LYS A 402 1.14 13.98 -25.17
C LYS A 402 2.68 14.15 -25.20
N ALA A 403 3.31 14.35 -24.04
CA ALA A 403 4.76 14.55 -23.92
C ALA A 403 5.28 13.94 -22.60
N ALA A 404 4.91 12.69 -22.32
CA ALA A 404 5.24 12.01 -21.07
C ALA A 404 6.73 11.67 -21.03
N ARG A 405 7.44 12.15 -20.01
CA ARG A 405 8.89 11.98 -19.89
C ARG A 405 9.24 10.51 -19.64
N GLY A 406 9.91 9.86 -20.59
CA GLY A 406 10.19 8.43 -20.53
C GLY A 406 8.92 7.56 -20.47
N GLY A 407 7.76 8.08 -20.88
CA GLY A 407 6.47 7.42 -20.76
C GLY A 407 5.85 7.48 -19.36
N ILE A 408 6.37 8.31 -18.45
CA ILE A 408 5.86 8.50 -17.08
C ILE A 408 5.21 9.87 -16.95
N VAL A 409 4.02 9.91 -16.37
CA VAL A 409 3.36 11.14 -15.92
C VAL A 409 3.13 11.04 -14.42
N LEU A 410 3.70 11.97 -13.66
CA LEU A 410 3.51 12.07 -12.21
C LEU A 410 2.56 13.22 -11.91
N ILE A 411 1.42 12.91 -11.30
CA ILE A 411 0.46 13.89 -10.83
C ILE A 411 0.38 13.76 -9.32
N HIS A 412 0.74 14.82 -8.61
CA HIS A 412 0.63 14.83 -7.17
C HIS A 412 -0.16 16.03 -6.72
N GLY A 413 -0.76 15.92 -5.55
CA GLY A 413 -1.42 17.07 -4.96
C GLY A 413 -2.30 16.68 -3.79
N PRO A 414 -2.76 17.66 -3.01
CA PRO A 414 -3.43 17.36 -1.76
C PRO A 414 -4.83 16.78 -1.90
N ALA A 415 -5.47 16.51 -0.77
CA ALA A 415 -6.84 16.02 -0.77
C ALA A 415 -7.81 17.07 -1.36
N GLY A 416 -8.69 16.66 -2.27
CA GLY A 416 -9.68 17.55 -2.87
C GLY A 416 -9.24 18.31 -4.13
N THR A 417 -8.06 18.04 -4.68
CA THR A 417 -7.55 18.72 -5.89
C THR A 417 -7.99 18.10 -7.23
N GLY A 418 -8.85 17.08 -7.18
CA GLY A 418 -9.40 16.45 -8.39
C GLY A 418 -8.54 15.34 -9.02
N LYS A 419 -7.60 14.73 -8.28
CA LYS A 419 -6.80 13.58 -8.77
C LYS A 419 -7.67 12.44 -9.32
N THR A 420 -8.65 11.97 -8.54
CA THR A 420 -9.55 10.88 -8.98
C THR A 420 -10.41 11.27 -10.18
N LEU A 421 -10.77 12.56 -10.30
CA LEU A 421 -11.49 13.08 -11.47
C LEU A 421 -10.61 13.01 -12.73
N LEU A 422 -9.34 13.42 -12.63
CA LEU A 422 -8.35 13.31 -13.70
C LEU A 422 -8.11 11.85 -14.09
N GLU A 423 -7.86 10.96 -13.13
CA GLU A 423 -7.65 9.54 -13.37
C GLU A 423 -8.83 8.92 -14.14
N LYS A 424 -10.06 9.20 -13.70
CA LYS A 424 -11.28 8.74 -14.36
C LYS A 424 -11.37 9.26 -15.80
N ALA A 425 -11.22 10.57 -16.00
CA ALA A 425 -11.31 11.18 -17.33
C ALA A 425 -10.25 10.63 -18.29
N LEU A 426 -9.00 10.53 -17.83
CA LEU A 426 -7.89 10.00 -18.63
C LEU A 426 -8.08 8.52 -18.94
N SER A 427 -8.52 7.71 -17.97
CA SER A 427 -8.79 6.28 -18.16
C SER A 427 -9.86 6.06 -19.24
N ILE A 428 -10.96 6.81 -19.18
CA ILE A 428 -12.03 6.74 -20.19
C ILE A 428 -11.54 7.24 -21.55
N TYR A 429 -10.75 8.31 -21.58
CA TYR A 429 -10.18 8.84 -22.81
C TYR A 429 -9.28 7.81 -23.52
N PHE A 430 -8.34 7.19 -22.82
CA PHE A 430 -7.49 6.14 -23.40
C PHE A 430 -8.30 4.89 -23.80
N TRP A 431 -9.35 4.56 -23.04
CA TRP A 431 -10.28 3.49 -23.44
C TRP A 431 -11.03 3.85 -24.73
N LYS A 432 -11.49 5.09 -24.91
CA LYS A 432 -12.11 5.56 -26.16
C LYS A 432 -11.14 5.49 -27.35
N LEU A 433 -9.86 5.70 -27.11
CA LEU A 433 -8.80 5.55 -28.12
C LEU A 433 -8.50 4.08 -28.49
N GLY A 434 -9.01 3.08 -27.77
CA GLY A 434 -8.73 1.68 -28.12
C GLY A 434 -7.62 1.02 -27.29
N PHE A 435 -7.06 1.71 -26.29
CA PHE A 435 -6.04 1.13 -25.40
C PHE A 435 -6.64 0.23 -24.31
N HIS A 436 -5.85 -0.72 -23.83
CA HIS A 436 -6.16 -1.44 -22.60
C HIS A 436 -5.76 -0.57 -21.41
N ILE A 437 -6.62 -0.55 -20.39
CA ILE A 437 -6.46 0.22 -19.17
C ILE A 437 -6.27 -0.74 -18.01
N LEU A 438 -5.17 -0.55 -17.29
CA LEU A 438 -4.88 -1.26 -16.06
C LEU A 438 -4.82 -0.25 -14.92
N ALA A 439 -5.89 -0.13 -14.14
CA ALA A 439 -5.94 0.76 -12.99
C ALA A 439 -5.59 0.01 -11.71
N LEU A 440 -4.56 0.49 -11.03
CA LEU A 440 -3.96 -0.12 -9.85
C LEU A 440 -4.13 0.79 -8.65
N ALA A 441 -4.33 0.18 -7.49
CA ALA A 441 -4.33 0.90 -6.21
C ALA A 441 -3.64 0.07 -5.11
N PRO A 442 -3.04 0.69 -4.09
CA PRO A 442 -2.29 -0.01 -3.03
C PRO A 442 -3.17 -0.90 -2.13
N ALA A 443 -4.45 -0.54 -1.97
CA ALA A 443 -5.37 -1.27 -1.11
C ALA A 443 -6.71 -1.53 -1.79
N ASN A 444 -7.38 -2.61 -1.36
CA ASN A 444 -8.69 -2.95 -1.89
C ASN A 444 -9.72 -1.83 -1.71
N SER A 445 -9.68 -1.09 -0.60
CA SER A 445 -10.56 0.06 -0.36
C SER A 445 -10.37 1.19 -1.39
N ASN A 446 -9.13 1.41 -1.84
CA ASN A 446 -8.81 2.41 -2.86
C ASN A 446 -9.34 1.96 -4.24
N ALA A 447 -9.05 0.72 -4.63
CA ALA A 447 -9.57 0.14 -5.88
C ALA A 447 -11.11 0.09 -5.91
N ASP A 448 -11.75 -0.24 -4.78
CA ASP A 448 -13.21 -0.27 -4.64
C ASP A 448 -13.81 1.15 -4.74
N HIS A 449 -13.11 2.17 -4.24
CA HIS A 449 -13.52 3.56 -4.39
C HIS A 449 -13.49 4.00 -5.86
N LEU A 450 -12.39 3.76 -6.58
CA LEU A 450 -12.28 4.05 -8.01
C LEU A 450 -13.38 3.35 -8.82
N THR A 451 -13.65 2.08 -8.50
CA THR A 451 -14.73 1.30 -9.15
C THR A 451 -16.10 1.96 -8.99
N LYS A 452 -16.41 2.45 -7.77
CA LYS A 452 -17.67 3.15 -7.50
C LYS A 452 -17.76 4.50 -8.21
N GLU A 453 -16.65 5.23 -8.30
CA GLU A 453 -16.61 6.51 -9.01
C GLU A 453 -16.80 6.36 -10.53
N LEU A 454 -16.30 5.27 -11.12
CA LEU A 454 -16.55 4.93 -12.53
C LEU A 454 -17.99 4.48 -12.77
N ALA A 455 -18.58 3.76 -11.82
CA ALA A 455 -19.97 3.30 -11.89
C ALA A 455 -21.00 4.46 -11.89
N ARG A 456 -20.73 5.53 -11.12
CA ARG A 456 -21.65 6.67 -10.94
C ARG A 456 -21.94 7.45 -12.22
N ASP A 457 -20.99 7.52 -13.15
CA ASP A 457 -21.11 8.35 -14.35
C ASP A 457 -21.94 7.70 -15.47
N GLY A 458 -22.59 6.56 -15.21
CA GLY A 458 -23.32 5.80 -16.26
C GLY A 458 -22.40 5.22 -17.34
N CYS A 459 -21.08 5.31 -17.15
CA CYS A 459 -20.06 4.80 -18.07
C CYS A 459 -20.15 3.27 -18.25
N SER A 460 -20.81 2.56 -17.34
CA SER A 460 -20.96 1.10 -17.39
C SER A 460 -21.84 0.58 -18.53
N ALA A 461 -22.64 1.43 -19.19
CA ALA A 461 -23.50 0.97 -20.29
C ALA A 461 -22.69 0.59 -21.54
N ASP A 462 -21.63 1.35 -21.84
CA ASP A 462 -20.79 1.15 -23.04
C ASP A 462 -19.40 0.58 -22.70
N MET A 463 -18.92 0.76 -21.47
CA MET A 463 -17.57 0.36 -21.04
C MET A 463 -17.61 -0.86 -20.12
N ASN A 464 -17.15 -2.01 -20.62
CA ASN A 464 -16.95 -3.23 -19.83
C ASN A 464 -15.66 -3.14 -19.02
N PHE A 465 -15.76 -2.59 -17.80
CA PHE A 465 -14.67 -2.61 -16.81
C PHE A 465 -14.94 -3.62 -15.71
N HIS A 466 -13.87 -4.24 -15.19
CA HIS A 466 -13.99 -5.27 -14.15
C HIS A 466 -12.99 -5.08 -13.01
N ARG A 467 -13.46 -5.33 -11.79
CA ARG A 467 -12.67 -5.32 -10.56
C ARG A 467 -12.17 -6.73 -10.24
N CYS A 468 -10.85 -6.94 -10.29
CA CYS A 468 -10.22 -8.23 -10.02
C CYS A 468 -9.73 -8.32 -8.56
N TYR A 469 -10.38 -9.15 -7.74
CA TYR A 469 -9.99 -9.35 -6.34
C TYR A 469 -8.88 -10.41 -6.19
N PRO A 470 -8.11 -10.39 -5.08
CA PRO A 470 -7.16 -11.45 -4.77
C PRO A 470 -7.83 -12.80 -4.53
N ALA A 471 -7.13 -13.91 -4.78
CA ALA A 471 -7.62 -15.27 -4.54
C ALA A 471 -8.16 -15.51 -3.11
N SER A 472 -7.59 -14.83 -2.10
CA SER A 472 -8.08 -14.89 -0.71
C SER A 472 -9.45 -14.25 -0.50
N ARG A 473 -9.88 -13.37 -1.40
CA ARG A 473 -11.23 -12.80 -1.48
C ARG A 473 -12.05 -13.38 -2.64
N ASP A 474 -11.38 -14.07 -3.56
CA ASP A 474 -12.00 -14.90 -4.56
C ASP A 474 -12.77 -16.01 -3.85
N HIS A 475 -13.89 -16.33 -4.48
CA HIS A 475 -14.72 -17.47 -4.14
C HIS A 475 -14.32 -18.69 -5.00
N GLY A 476 -13.13 -18.62 -5.60
CA GLY A 476 -12.59 -19.55 -6.59
C GLY A 476 -12.01 -20.86 -6.03
N PRO A 477 -11.69 -21.78 -6.95
CA PRO A 477 -11.42 -23.20 -6.69
C PRO A 477 -10.12 -23.54 -5.95
N ASP A 478 -9.16 -22.64 -5.78
CA ASP A 478 -7.94 -22.97 -5.03
C ASP A 478 -8.19 -23.14 -3.52
N LYS A 479 -9.32 -22.61 -3.02
CA LYS A 479 -9.86 -22.93 -1.67
C LYS A 479 -10.69 -24.22 -1.64
N LEU A 480 -10.87 -24.85 -2.80
CA LEU A 480 -11.49 -26.15 -3.03
C LEU A 480 -10.44 -27.25 -3.35
N ALA A 481 -9.19 -26.89 -3.67
CA ALA A 481 -8.20 -27.79 -4.27
C ALA A 481 -7.03 -28.22 -3.35
N ASP A 482 -6.95 -27.74 -2.10
CA ASP A 482 -5.94 -28.20 -1.11
C ASP A 482 -6.22 -29.61 -0.53
N ASP A 483 -6.77 -30.46 -1.39
CA ASP A 483 -7.45 -31.73 -1.14
C ASP A 483 -6.54 -32.93 -1.41
N ARG A 484 -5.21 -32.77 -1.31
CA ARG A 484 -4.24 -33.83 -1.66
C ARG A 484 -3.77 -34.71 -0.50
N ALA A 485 -4.36 -34.60 0.69
CA ALA A 485 -4.11 -35.56 1.75
C ALA A 485 -5.38 -35.95 2.50
N SER A 486 -5.82 -37.17 2.21
CA SER A 486 -6.79 -38.01 2.93
C SER A 486 -8.27 -37.91 2.52
N SER A 487 -8.82 -39.10 2.33
CA SER A 487 -10.08 -39.46 1.71
C SER A 487 -11.32 -39.03 2.50
N VAL A 488 -12.44 -38.99 1.77
CA VAL A 488 -13.83 -38.76 2.19
C VAL A 488 -14.29 -37.30 2.02
N ALA A 489 -14.83 -37.04 0.83
CA ALA A 489 -15.87 -36.06 0.50
C ALA A 489 -16.01 -34.88 1.49
N SER A 490 -15.22 -33.83 1.28
CA SER A 490 -15.32 -32.58 2.03
C SER A 490 -16.60 -31.82 1.67
N HIS A 491 -17.42 -31.53 2.68
CA HIS A 491 -18.58 -30.63 2.64
C HIS A 491 -18.17 -29.13 2.59
N GLU A 492 -16.88 -28.86 2.36
CA GLU A 492 -16.25 -27.53 2.26
C GLU A 492 -16.63 -26.79 0.98
N ALA A 493 -16.84 -27.55 -0.10
CA ALA A 493 -17.45 -27.04 -1.32
C ALA A 493 -18.90 -26.55 -1.16
N LEU A 494 -19.68 -27.17 -0.26
CA LEU A 494 -21.10 -26.87 -0.12
C LEU A 494 -21.37 -25.59 0.64
N TYR A 495 -20.59 -25.28 1.68
CA TYR A 495 -20.77 -24.05 2.47
C TYR A 495 -20.23 -22.82 1.74
N GLN A 496 -19.20 -22.98 0.91
CA GLN A 496 -18.66 -21.90 0.08
C GLN A 496 -19.64 -21.55 -1.05
N VAL A 497 -20.17 -22.55 -1.76
CA VAL A 497 -21.27 -22.37 -2.72
C VAL A 497 -22.51 -21.75 -2.05
N GLN A 498 -22.83 -22.16 -0.82
CA GLN A 498 -23.96 -21.62 -0.07
C GLN A 498 -23.71 -20.19 0.47
N SER A 499 -22.47 -19.81 0.77
CA SER A 499 -22.08 -18.43 1.11
C SER A 499 -22.01 -17.50 -0.12
N ILE A 500 -21.64 -18.03 -1.29
CA ILE A 500 -21.74 -17.32 -2.58
C ILE A 500 -23.21 -17.09 -2.90
N LEU A 501 -24.06 -18.10 -2.70
CA LEU A 501 -25.51 -17.97 -2.82
C LEU A 501 -26.06 -16.98 -1.81
N ASP A 502 -25.71 -17.06 -0.52
CA ASP A 502 -26.16 -16.10 0.51
C ASP A 502 -25.70 -14.67 0.21
N TYR A 503 -24.52 -14.49 -0.38
CA TYR A 503 -24.01 -13.19 -0.86
C TYR A 503 -24.78 -12.68 -2.08
N VAL A 504 -25.08 -13.55 -3.06
CA VAL A 504 -25.93 -13.23 -4.22
C VAL A 504 -27.39 -12.94 -3.79
N TYR A 505 -27.90 -13.62 -2.75
CA TYR A 505 -29.23 -13.39 -2.16
C TYR A 505 -29.29 -12.11 -1.32
N GLN A 506 -28.20 -11.71 -0.65
CA GLN A 506 -28.15 -10.45 0.11
C GLN A 506 -28.14 -9.19 -0.78
N HIS A 507 -27.91 -9.36 -2.08
CA HIS A 507 -27.82 -8.30 -3.09
C HIS A 507 -29.16 -7.84 -3.67
N GLU A 508 -30.28 -8.40 -3.23
CA GLU A 508 -31.62 -7.90 -3.58
C GLU A 508 -31.98 -6.57 -2.87
N ASN A 509 -31.05 -5.95 -2.11
CA ASN A 509 -31.25 -4.72 -1.35
C ASN A 509 -30.79 -3.41 -2.03
N GLY A 510 -30.50 -3.41 -3.33
CA GLY A 510 -30.58 -2.20 -4.16
C GLY A 510 -29.55 -1.08 -3.93
N LYS A 511 -28.32 -1.36 -3.47
CA LYS A 511 -27.21 -0.38 -3.45
C LYS A 511 -26.05 -0.85 -4.31
N THR A 512 -25.59 -0.02 -5.24
CA THR A 512 -24.42 -0.28 -6.11
C THR A 512 -23.15 -0.45 -5.27
N ASN A 513 -22.59 -1.65 -5.26
CA ASN A 513 -21.37 -2.01 -4.54
C ASN A 513 -20.22 -2.20 -5.53
N ALA A 514 -18.96 -1.97 -5.10
CA ALA A 514 -17.80 -2.16 -5.98
C ALA A 514 -17.70 -3.61 -6.48
N ARG A 515 -18.19 -4.55 -5.66
CA ARG A 515 -18.23 -5.98 -5.98
C ARG A 515 -19.23 -6.33 -7.08
N ASP A 516 -20.17 -5.45 -7.42
CA ASP A 516 -21.11 -5.67 -8.54
C ASP A 516 -20.36 -5.65 -9.87
N TYR A 517 -19.25 -4.92 -9.91
CA TYR A 517 -18.29 -4.86 -10.99
C TYR A 517 -17.15 -5.87 -10.81
N GLY A 518 -17.21 -6.73 -9.78
CA GLY A 518 -16.25 -7.80 -9.55
C GLY A 518 -16.22 -8.78 -10.72
N LEU A 519 -15.03 -9.26 -11.09
CA LEU A 519 -14.87 -10.21 -12.18
C LEU A 519 -15.70 -11.48 -11.93
N GLU A 520 -15.73 -11.94 -10.68
CA GLU A 520 -16.52 -13.10 -10.25
C GLU A 520 -18.03 -12.85 -10.42
N GLN A 521 -18.50 -11.67 -10.02
CA GLN A 521 -19.90 -11.29 -10.18
C GLN A 521 -20.27 -11.17 -11.66
N ALA A 522 -19.37 -10.66 -12.50
CA ALA A 522 -19.57 -10.59 -13.94
C ALA A 522 -19.69 -11.98 -14.57
N VAL A 523 -18.85 -12.95 -14.17
CA VAL A 523 -19.00 -14.36 -14.60
C VAL A 523 -20.38 -14.89 -14.24
N PHE A 524 -20.84 -14.71 -13.00
CA PHE A 524 -22.16 -15.22 -12.59
C PHE A 524 -23.32 -14.51 -13.28
N ASN A 525 -23.20 -13.20 -13.50
CA ASN A 525 -24.21 -12.40 -14.20
C ASN A 525 -24.34 -12.83 -15.66
N GLU A 526 -23.23 -13.03 -16.37
CA GLU A 526 -23.23 -13.53 -17.74
C GLU A 526 -23.73 -14.97 -17.83
N ALA A 527 -23.22 -15.86 -16.96
CA ALA A 527 -23.68 -17.24 -16.92
C ALA A 527 -25.17 -17.36 -16.60
N SER A 528 -25.76 -16.41 -15.86
CA SER A 528 -27.20 -16.43 -15.54
C SER A 528 -28.10 -15.97 -16.70
N LYS A 529 -27.57 -15.22 -17.66
CA LYS A 529 -28.31 -14.81 -18.86
C LYS A 529 -28.39 -16.02 -19.80
N SER A 530 -29.56 -16.64 -19.88
CA SER A 530 -29.86 -17.85 -20.68
C SER A 530 -29.72 -17.68 -22.21
N CYS A 531 -28.89 -16.77 -22.72
CA CYS A 531 -28.87 -16.37 -24.12
C CYS A 531 -27.51 -16.61 -24.80
N ASP A 532 -27.56 -16.95 -26.09
CA ASP A 532 -26.47 -17.18 -27.06
C ASP A 532 -25.48 -16.00 -27.29
N ARG A 533 -25.33 -15.06 -26.34
CA ARG A 533 -24.49 -13.86 -26.51
C ARG A 533 -22.99 -14.13 -26.40
N LEU A 534 -22.60 -15.12 -25.61
CA LEU A 534 -21.22 -15.53 -25.41
C LEU A 534 -21.16 -17.05 -25.47
N SER A 535 -20.52 -17.59 -26.50
CA SER A 535 -20.20 -19.01 -26.62
C SER A 535 -18.70 -19.18 -26.56
N LEU A 536 -18.21 -20.14 -25.78
CA LEU A 536 -16.81 -20.53 -25.77
C LEU A 536 -16.73 -22.04 -25.84
N ARG A 537 -16.06 -22.57 -26.86
CA ARG A 537 -15.91 -24.00 -27.05
C ARG A 537 -14.54 -24.44 -26.58
N GLU A 538 -14.52 -25.28 -25.55
CA GLU A 538 -13.30 -25.83 -24.96
C GLU A 538 -13.50 -27.32 -24.71
N ASP A 539 -12.42 -28.07 -24.80
CA ASP A 539 -12.42 -29.50 -24.53
C ASP A 539 -12.32 -29.74 -23.02
N PHE A 540 -13.16 -30.64 -22.51
CA PHE A 540 -13.10 -31.06 -21.11
C PHE A 540 -12.43 -32.42 -21.01
N ASP A 541 -11.18 -32.44 -20.54
CA ASP A 541 -10.44 -33.66 -20.27
C ASP A 541 -10.65 -34.11 -18.81
N GLU A 542 -11.33 -35.24 -18.62
CA GLU A 542 -11.60 -35.83 -17.30
C GLU A 542 -10.34 -36.36 -16.60
N THR A 543 -9.22 -36.56 -17.32
CA THR A 543 -7.99 -37.18 -16.82
C THR A 543 -6.94 -36.21 -16.30
N ARG A 544 -7.02 -34.92 -16.64
CA ARG A 544 -6.14 -33.86 -16.09
C ARG A 544 -6.54 -33.50 -14.66
N GLY A 545 -6.13 -34.34 -13.72
CA GLY A 545 -6.09 -34.01 -12.30
C GLY A 545 -4.96 -33.04 -11.98
N ASP A 546 -5.30 -31.91 -11.37
CA ASP A 546 -4.46 -30.78 -10.97
C ASP A 546 -3.12 -31.18 -10.33
N ASN A 547 -2.03 -31.19 -11.11
CA ASN A 547 -0.65 -31.31 -10.67
C ASN A 547 0.20 -30.38 -11.54
N GLY A 548 0.27 -29.11 -11.17
CA GLY A 548 1.31 -28.23 -11.69
C GLY A 548 2.63 -28.57 -11.01
N GLU A 549 3.44 -29.42 -11.63
CA GLU A 549 4.91 -29.40 -11.63
C GLU A 549 5.46 -30.52 -12.55
N ASP A 550 6.43 -30.11 -13.38
CA ASP A 550 7.38 -30.85 -14.21
C ASP A 550 6.93 -31.50 -15.54
N ASP A 551 7.49 -30.89 -16.60
CA ASP A 551 7.78 -31.44 -17.92
C ASP A 551 8.58 -32.77 -17.82
N ASP A 552 8.59 -33.48 -18.96
CA ASP A 552 9.38 -34.69 -19.28
C ASP A 552 8.74 -36.05 -18.94
N LYS A 553 7.83 -36.52 -19.80
CA LYS A 553 7.79 -37.93 -20.20
C LYS A 553 7.57 -38.10 -21.70
N GLU A 554 8.52 -38.80 -22.31
CA GLU A 554 8.58 -39.20 -23.71
C GLU A 554 7.35 -39.99 -24.16
N ASP A 555 7.01 -39.76 -25.43
CA ASP A 555 6.00 -40.43 -26.23
C ASP A 555 6.16 -41.95 -26.23
N ASN A 556 5.04 -42.65 -26.02
CA ASN A 556 4.67 -43.91 -26.67
C ASN A 556 3.25 -44.31 -26.22
N ASP A 557 2.24 -44.13 -27.08
CA ASP A 557 1.59 -45.24 -27.78
C ASP A 557 0.41 -44.72 -28.61
N ASP A 558 0.42 -45.09 -29.89
CA ASP A 558 -0.69 -44.90 -30.83
C ASP A 558 -1.93 -45.67 -30.35
N SER A 559 -2.95 -44.95 -29.91
CA SER A 559 -4.32 -45.49 -29.89
C SER A 559 -5.35 -44.43 -30.29
N GLN A 560 -5.94 -44.69 -31.45
CA GLN A 560 -7.20 -44.21 -32.05
C GLN A 560 -7.95 -43.10 -31.28
N MET A 561 -7.92 -41.90 -31.85
CA MET A 561 -8.85 -40.79 -31.61
C MET A 561 -10.29 -41.20 -31.98
N ASP A 562 -11.21 -41.17 -31.00
CA ASP A 562 -12.66 -41.14 -31.23
C ASP A 562 -13.30 -40.07 -30.31
N ASP A 563 -14.16 -39.24 -30.93
CA ASP A 563 -15.07 -38.19 -30.45
C ASP A 563 -14.55 -37.03 -29.55
N CYS A 564 -14.47 -35.84 -30.15
CA CYS A 564 -14.18 -34.57 -29.49
C CYS A 564 -15.30 -34.16 -28.51
N ASN A 565 -15.03 -34.28 -27.21
CA ASN A 565 -15.89 -33.76 -26.14
C ASN A 565 -15.72 -32.24 -25.96
N THR A 566 -16.04 -31.47 -27.01
CA THR A 566 -15.99 -30.01 -26.98
C THR A 566 -17.30 -29.44 -26.42
N PHE A 567 -17.24 -28.72 -25.30
CA PHE A 567 -18.42 -28.16 -24.64
C PHE A 567 -18.50 -26.65 -24.78
N ASP A 568 -19.72 -26.09 -24.78
CA ASP A 568 -19.89 -24.66 -24.51
C ASP A 568 -19.72 -24.40 -23.01
N VAL A 569 -18.60 -23.79 -22.65
CA VAL A 569 -18.19 -23.53 -21.27
C VAL A 569 -19.23 -22.71 -20.52
N TRP A 570 -19.85 -21.71 -21.17
CA TRP A 570 -20.85 -20.86 -20.53
C TRP A 570 -22.13 -21.63 -20.21
N GLN A 571 -22.53 -22.55 -21.09
CA GLN A 571 -23.69 -23.41 -20.90
C GLN A 571 -23.46 -24.46 -19.81
N VAL A 572 -22.24 -25.01 -19.72
CA VAL A 572 -21.84 -25.91 -18.64
C VAL A 572 -21.93 -25.18 -17.30
N LEU A 573 -21.38 -23.97 -17.21
CA LEU A 573 -21.44 -23.18 -15.97
C LEU A 573 -22.89 -22.82 -15.59
N HIS A 574 -23.73 -22.43 -16.55
CA HIS A 574 -25.15 -22.17 -16.32
C HIS A 574 -25.86 -23.38 -15.72
N THR A 575 -25.64 -24.57 -16.28
CA THR A 575 -26.24 -25.83 -15.81
C THR A 575 -25.77 -26.14 -14.39
N CYS A 576 -24.47 -26.05 -14.12
CA CYS A 576 -23.93 -26.24 -12.78
C CYS A 576 -24.53 -25.27 -11.75
N LEU A 577 -24.74 -24.00 -12.12
CA LEU A 577 -25.40 -23.01 -11.24
C LEU A 577 -26.86 -23.36 -10.94
N GLN A 578 -27.61 -23.92 -11.91
CA GLN A 578 -28.96 -24.41 -11.67
C GLN A 578 -28.99 -25.61 -10.71
N ASP A 579 -28.07 -26.56 -10.89
CA ASP A 579 -27.96 -27.74 -10.03
C ASP A 579 -27.57 -27.37 -8.60
N ILE A 580 -26.68 -26.38 -8.46
CA ILE A 580 -26.34 -25.75 -7.19
C ILE A 580 -27.58 -25.15 -6.51
N ARG A 581 -28.40 -24.37 -7.23
CA ARG A 581 -29.65 -23.79 -6.69
C ARG A 581 -30.63 -24.85 -6.22
N ARG A 582 -30.68 -26.00 -6.90
CA ARG A 582 -31.50 -27.17 -6.54
C ARG A 582 -30.87 -28.07 -5.47
N ARG A 583 -29.65 -27.75 -5.00
CA ARG A 583 -28.85 -28.58 -4.08
C ARG A 583 -28.59 -30.00 -4.59
N ALA A 584 -28.45 -30.16 -5.91
CA ALA A 584 -28.34 -31.44 -6.61
C ALA A 584 -26.99 -31.65 -7.33
N LEU A 585 -26.00 -30.78 -7.11
CA LEU A 585 -24.71 -30.85 -7.82
C LEU A 585 -23.91 -32.12 -7.46
N SER A 586 -23.68 -32.98 -8.46
CA SER A 586 -22.89 -34.20 -8.35
C SER A 586 -21.38 -33.93 -8.22
N THR A 587 -20.60 -34.94 -7.83
CA THR A 587 -19.13 -34.83 -7.75
C THR A 587 -18.49 -34.52 -9.11
N ASP A 588 -19.00 -35.11 -10.19
CA ASP A 588 -18.59 -34.79 -11.56
C ASP A 588 -18.97 -33.36 -11.96
N GLY A 589 -20.20 -32.94 -11.61
CA GLY A 589 -20.68 -31.57 -11.80
C GLY A 589 -19.82 -30.52 -11.10
N ARG A 590 -19.13 -30.86 -10.00
CA ARG A 590 -18.16 -29.97 -9.34
C ARG A 590 -16.89 -29.77 -10.16
N LYS A 591 -16.34 -30.82 -10.75
CA LYS A 591 -15.16 -30.71 -11.62
C LYS A 591 -15.48 -29.86 -12.84
N LYS A 592 -16.63 -30.11 -13.47
CA LYS A 592 -17.16 -29.32 -14.59
C LYS A 592 -17.42 -27.87 -14.20
N PHE A 593 -17.93 -27.60 -13.00
CA PHE A 593 -18.09 -26.23 -12.50
C PHE A 593 -16.75 -25.50 -12.37
N VAL A 594 -15.75 -26.13 -11.75
CA VAL A 594 -14.42 -25.53 -11.54
C VAL A 594 -13.75 -25.20 -12.87
N TRP A 595 -13.74 -26.17 -13.78
CA TRP A 595 -13.25 -26.01 -15.14
C TRP A 595 -14.00 -24.88 -15.87
N ALA A 596 -15.33 -24.96 -15.91
CA ALA A 596 -16.15 -24.00 -16.66
C ALA A 596 -16.02 -22.58 -16.09
N TYR A 597 -15.98 -22.44 -14.77
CA TYR A 597 -15.77 -21.16 -14.10
C TYR A 597 -14.41 -20.55 -14.45
N GLY A 598 -13.33 -21.34 -14.42
CA GLY A 598 -11.99 -20.90 -14.78
C GLY A 598 -11.91 -20.37 -16.22
N HIS A 599 -12.46 -21.13 -17.17
CA HIS A 599 -12.50 -20.74 -18.58
C HIS A 599 -13.41 -19.52 -18.83
N CYS A 600 -14.58 -19.44 -18.19
CA CYS A 600 -15.45 -18.26 -18.28
C CYS A 600 -14.76 -16.99 -17.73
N LYS A 601 -14.07 -17.13 -16.60
CA LYS A 601 -13.30 -16.03 -15.98
C LYS A 601 -12.17 -15.56 -16.91
N ALA A 602 -11.41 -16.51 -17.48
CA ALA A 602 -10.37 -16.22 -18.47
C ALA A 602 -10.92 -15.50 -19.71
N HIS A 603 -12.04 -15.99 -20.25
CA HIS A 603 -12.72 -15.39 -21.40
C HIS A 603 -13.14 -13.94 -21.13
N LEU A 604 -13.76 -13.66 -19.97
CA LEU A 604 -14.11 -12.28 -19.62
C LEU A 604 -12.88 -11.38 -19.53
N VAL A 605 -11.76 -11.84 -18.97
CA VAL A 605 -10.53 -11.05 -18.91
C VAL A 605 -9.98 -10.75 -20.30
N ARG A 606 -9.94 -11.72 -21.23
CA ARG A 606 -9.49 -11.50 -22.62
C ARG A 606 -10.33 -10.43 -23.33
N ARG A 607 -11.65 -10.41 -23.10
CA ARG A 607 -12.56 -9.41 -23.67
C ARG A 607 -12.53 -8.06 -22.96
N SER A 608 -11.95 -7.99 -21.76
CA SER A 608 -11.94 -6.80 -20.93
C SER A 608 -10.77 -5.90 -21.25
N ARG A 609 -11.09 -4.69 -21.72
CA ARG A 609 -10.08 -3.65 -21.96
C ARG A 609 -9.81 -2.77 -20.74
N TYR A 610 -10.61 -2.88 -19.67
CA TYR A 610 -10.39 -2.10 -18.45
C TYR A 610 -10.46 -3.02 -17.23
N ILE A 611 -9.31 -3.24 -16.60
CA ILE A 611 -9.21 -3.99 -15.33
C ILE A 611 -8.80 -3.05 -14.20
N ILE A 612 -9.47 -3.19 -13.06
CA ILE A 612 -9.15 -2.52 -11.79
C ILE A 612 -8.68 -3.59 -10.80
N THR A 613 -7.45 -3.49 -10.32
CA THR A 613 -6.90 -4.43 -9.32
C THR A 613 -6.02 -3.71 -8.31
N THR A 614 -5.57 -4.42 -7.27
CA THR A 614 -4.54 -3.87 -6.40
C THR A 614 -3.16 -4.11 -7.00
N THR A 615 -2.22 -3.19 -6.79
CA THR A 615 -0.79 -3.35 -7.13
C THR A 615 -0.23 -4.69 -6.66
N GLY A 616 -0.53 -5.09 -5.42
CA GLY A 616 -0.13 -6.38 -4.86
C GLY A 616 -0.86 -7.61 -5.40
N ASN A 617 -1.83 -7.47 -6.31
CA ASN A 617 -2.60 -8.55 -6.95
C ASN A 617 -2.46 -8.55 -8.48
N VAL A 618 -1.76 -7.60 -9.08
CA VAL A 618 -1.73 -7.40 -10.54
C VAL A 618 -1.13 -8.58 -11.30
N ARG A 619 -0.19 -9.31 -10.68
CA ARG A 619 0.46 -10.50 -11.22
C ARG A 619 -0.31 -11.80 -10.90
N CYS A 620 -1.62 -11.72 -10.63
CA CYS A 620 -2.41 -12.93 -10.39
C CYS A 620 -2.52 -13.76 -11.68
N PRO A 621 -2.57 -15.10 -11.59
CA PRO A 621 -2.50 -15.99 -12.76
C PRO A 621 -3.53 -15.65 -13.85
N VAL A 622 -4.76 -15.31 -13.43
CA VAL A 622 -5.85 -14.98 -14.36
C VAL A 622 -5.53 -13.76 -15.23
N LEU A 623 -4.85 -12.74 -14.71
CA LEU A 623 -4.45 -11.58 -15.51
C LEU A 623 -3.23 -11.93 -16.37
N MET A 624 -2.21 -12.54 -15.78
CA MET A 624 -0.96 -12.96 -16.46
C MET A 624 -1.22 -13.77 -17.74
N GLN A 625 -2.21 -14.67 -17.67
CA GLN A 625 -2.51 -15.60 -18.75
C GLN A 625 -3.51 -15.05 -19.78
N ASN A 626 -4.19 -13.93 -19.52
CA ASN A 626 -5.36 -13.53 -20.32
C ASN A 626 -5.48 -12.03 -20.64
N PHE A 627 -4.93 -11.13 -19.82
CA PHE A 627 -5.14 -9.69 -20.01
C PHE A 627 -4.43 -9.18 -21.27
N GLY A 628 -5.18 -8.48 -22.12
CA GLY A 628 -4.68 -7.97 -23.40
C GLY A 628 -4.47 -9.04 -24.48
N ARG A 629 -4.81 -10.31 -24.20
CA ARG A 629 -4.64 -11.41 -25.15
C ARG A 629 -5.87 -11.62 -26.01
N ASP A 630 -5.64 -11.99 -27.27
CA ASP A 630 -6.68 -12.42 -28.20
C ASP A 630 -7.09 -13.89 -27.97
N GLU A 631 -7.99 -14.39 -28.82
CA GLU A 631 -8.50 -15.77 -28.76
C GLU A 631 -7.42 -16.83 -28.99
N ASN A 632 -6.33 -16.47 -29.70
CA ASN A 632 -5.18 -17.35 -29.93
C ASN A 632 -4.13 -17.24 -28.81
N GLY A 633 -4.38 -16.42 -27.79
CA GLY A 633 -3.48 -16.20 -26.66
C GLY A 633 -2.32 -15.22 -26.94
N GLY A 634 -2.30 -14.58 -28.12
CA GLY A 634 -1.32 -13.57 -28.51
C GLY A 634 -1.70 -12.16 -28.05
N LEU A 635 -0.76 -11.22 -28.07
CA LEU A 635 -1.00 -9.80 -27.72
C LEU A 635 -1.21 -8.91 -28.95
N ASP A 636 -1.42 -9.48 -30.13
CA ASP A 636 -1.41 -8.74 -31.39
C ASP A 636 -2.61 -7.80 -31.49
N ALA A 637 -3.78 -8.22 -31.00
CA ALA A 637 -4.96 -7.37 -30.89
C ALA A 637 -4.81 -6.22 -29.86
N CYS A 638 -3.85 -6.30 -28.95
CA CYS A 638 -3.61 -5.24 -27.97
C CYS A 638 -2.79 -4.09 -28.59
N LYS A 639 -3.48 -2.97 -28.86
CA LYS A 639 -2.89 -1.71 -29.36
C LYS A 639 -1.86 -1.09 -28.41
N GLY A 640 -2.02 -1.33 -27.12
CA GLY A 640 -1.16 -0.81 -26.05
C GLY A 640 -1.89 -0.79 -24.71
N ILE A 641 -1.12 -0.75 -23.62
CA ILE A 641 -1.61 -0.71 -22.25
C ILE A 641 -1.19 0.62 -21.60
N ILE A 642 -2.15 1.31 -20.99
CA ILE A 642 -1.90 2.45 -20.11
C ILE A 642 -2.12 1.99 -18.68
N VAL A 643 -1.09 2.14 -17.85
CA VAL A 643 -1.14 1.78 -16.43
C VAL A 643 -1.44 3.02 -15.61
N PHE A 644 -2.51 2.98 -14.83
CA PHE A 644 -2.81 3.99 -13.81
C PHE A 644 -2.46 3.43 -12.45
N VAL A 645 -1.83 4.24 -11.59
CA VAL A 645 -1.57 3.88 -10.20
C VAL A 645 -2.12 4.98 -9.31
N ASP A 646 -3.30 4.75 -8.72
CA ASP A 646 -3.90 5.63 -7.71
C ASP A 646 -3.22 5.45 -6.35
N GLU A 647 -3.14 6.52 -5.57
CA GLU A 647 -2.47 6.58 -4.27
C GLU A 647 -1.06 5.94 -4.30
N ALA A 648 -0.32 6.12 -5.40
CA ALA A 648 0.96 5.48 -5.67
C ALA A 648 2.01 5.77 -4.58
N CYS A 649 1.91 6.93 -3.90
CA CYS A 649 2.80 7.30 -2.80
C CYS A 649 2.69 6.39 -1.56
N LYS A 650 1.57 5.65 -1.42
CA LYS A 650 1.27 4.75 -0.30
C LYS A 650 1.87 3.35 -0.48
N ASP A 651 2.39 3.02 -1.65
CA ASP A 651 2.91 1.68 -1.93
C ASP A 651 4.43 1.63 -2.11
N VAL A 652 5.03 0.47 -1.83
CA VAL A 652 6.46 0.27 -2.06
C VAL A 652 6.78 0.29 -3.55
N GLU A 653 7.97 0.77 -3.90
CA GLU A 653 8.41 0.93 -5.29
C GLU A 653 8.19 -0.34 -6.16
N GLN A 654 8.48 -1.52 -5.60
CA GLN A 654 8.29 -2.80 -6.29
C GLN A 654 6.82 -3.06 -6.65
N ASN A 655 5.87 -2.62 -5.83
CA ASN A 655 4.45 -2.85 -6.11
C ASN A 655 3.92 -1.86 -7.15
N VAL A 656 4.38 -0.61 -7.13
CA VAL A 656 4.05 0.39 -8.16
C VAL A 656 4.51 -0.08 -9.54
N LEU A 657 5.68 -0.71 -9.62
CA LEU A 657 6.24 -1.23 -10.87
C LEU A 657 5.58 -2.51 -11.36
N ALA A 658 4.88 -3.25 -10.50
CA ALA A 658 4.47 -4.62 -10.78
C ALA A 658 3.64 -4.77 -12.06
N GLY A 659 2.74 -3.83 -12.33
CA GLY A 659 1.94 -3.82 -13.56
C GLY A 659 2.63 -3.23 -14.79
N ILE A 660 3.72 -2.47 -14.60
CA ILE A 660 4.47 -1.77 -15.65
C ILE A 660 5.47 -2.72 -16.31
N VAL A 661 6.22 -3.50 -15.51
CA VAL A 661 7.28 -4.41 -15.98
C VAL A 661 6.83 -5.87 -15.95
N CYS A 662 5.52 -6.12 -16.00
CA CYS A 662 4.98 -7.47 -15.98
C CYS A 662 5.33 -8.22 -17.28
N GLU A 663 5.99 -9.37 -17.17
CA GLU A 663 6.43 -10.21 -18.30
C GLU A 663 5.30 -10.65 -19.23
N ALA A 664 4.06 -10.69 -18.73
CA ALA A 664 2.91 -11.05 -19.54
C ALA A 664 2.55 -9.99 -20.58
N TRP A 665 2.93 -8.71 -20.40
CA TRP A 665 2.50 -7.61 -21.27
C TRP A 665 3.40 -6.37 -21.30
N CYS A 666 4.59 -6.40 -20.68
CA CYS A 666 5.52 -5.26 -20.57
C CYS A 666 5.83 -4.61 -21.91
N THR A 667 5.93 -5.41 -22.98
CA THR A 667 6.17 -4.98 -24.36
C THR A 667 5.04 -4.13 -24.94
N LYS A 668 3.82 -4.24 -24.39
CA LYS A 668 2.63 -3.48 -24.81
C LYS A 668 2.36 -2.26 -23.93
N VAL A 669 3.05 -2.09 -22.81
CA VAL A 669 2.88 -0.89 -21.97
C VAL A 669 3.34 0.35 -22.75
N ARG A 670 2.49 1.35 -22.91
CA ARG A 670 2.82 2.59 -23.61
C ARG A 670 3.28 3.67 -22.64
N GLY A 671 2.63 3.75 -21.48
CA GLY A 671 2.90 4.75 -20.47
C GLY A 671 2.27 4.39 -19.14
N THR A 672 2.69 5.13 -18.12
CA THR A 672 2.14 5.04 -16.77
C THR A 672 1.79 6.42 -16.25
N ILE A 673 0.66 6.52 -15.56
CA ILE A 673 0.18 7.74 -14.92
C ILE A 673 0.02 7.42 -13.44
N MET A 674 0.89 8.02 -12.62
CA MET A 674 0.90 7.79 -11.17
C MET A 674 0.29 9.01 -10.48
N LEU A 675 -0.72 8.75 -9.65
CA LEU A 675 -1.41 9.76 -8.87
C LEU A 675 -1.14 9.52 -7.38
N GLY A 676 -0.91 10.59 -6.62
CA GLY A 676 -0.68 10.45 -5.19
C GLY A 676 -0.48 11.77 -4.46
N ASP A 677 -0.07 11.66 -3.21
CA ASP A 677 0.32 12.79 -2.36
C ASP A 677 1.47 12.35 -1.46
N GLU A 678 2.66 12.89 -1.69
CA GLU A 678 3.86 12.59 -0.91
C GLU A 678 3.82 13.11 0.54
N ARG A 679 2.84 13.97 0.88
CA ARG A 679 2.58 14.48 2.23
C ARG A 679 1.52 13.68 2.99
N GLN A 680 0.90 12.67 2.37
CA GLN A 680 0.00 11.72 3.03
C GLN A 680 0.76 10.48 3.51
N MET A 681 0.07 9.33 3.65
CA MET A 681 0.67 8.11 4.18
C MET A 681 1.70 7.52 3.23
N LYS A 682 2.87 7.19 3.78
CA LYS A 682 3.94 6.42 3.14
C LYS A 682 3.67 4.91 3.21
N PRO A 683 4.44 4.08 2.48
CA PRO A 683 4.31 2.63 2.54
C PRO A 683 4.52 2.09 3.96
N THR A 684 3.76 1.04 4.30
CA THR A 684 3.82 0.45 5.65
C THR A 684 4.99 -0.51 5.75
N ASN A 685 6.00 -0.10 6.48
CA ASN A 685 7.14 -0.94 6.83
C ASN A 685 6.81 -1.81 8.04
N LYS A 686 6.93 -3.13 7.88
CA LYS A 686 6.67 -4.12 8.95
C LYS A 686 7.93 -4.78 9.48
N SER A 687 9.10 -4.42 8.94
CA SER A 687 10.37 -4.96 9.44
C SER A 687 10.58 -4.55 10.90
N ALA A 688 11.37 -5.34 11.61
CA ALA A 688 11.75 -5.03 12.98
C ALA A 688 12.49 -3.67 13.03
N GLN A 689 12.15 -2.85 14.03
CA GLN A 689 12.77 -1.55 14.28
C GLN A 689 13.27 -1.53 15.73
N GLY A 690 14.42 -0.92 16.02
CA GLY A 690 14.94 -0.79 17.39
C GLY A 690 16.44 -1.05 17.52
N LEU A 691 16.87 -1.60 18.67
CA LEU A 691 18.30 -1.87 18.96
C LEU A 691 18.94 -2.92 18.06
N ILE A 692 18.14 -3.78 17.43
CA ILE A 692 18.61 -4.80 16.50
C ILE A 692 17.76 -4.64 15.24
N GLU A 693 18.40 -4.20 14.14
CA GLU A 693 17.81 -4.13 12.81
C GLU A 693 18.53 -5.16 11.92
N PHE A 694 17.79 -6.14 11.38
CA PHE A 694 18.37 -7.18 10.51
C PHE A 694 18.42 -6.77 9.04
N ASN A 695 17.57 -5.81 8.66
CA ASN A 695 17.42 -5.35 7.29
C ASN A 695 18.31 -4.11 7.04
N PRO A 696 19.47 -4.23 6.38
CA PRO A 696 20.36 -3.09 6.12
C PRO A 696 19.74 -2.05 5.18
N TYR A 697 18.67 -2.41 4.46
CA TYR A 697 17.92 -1.54 3.55
C TYR A 697 16.48 -1.34 4.03
N ASN A 698 16.22 -1.41 5.35
CA ASN A 698 14.90 -1.29 5.96
C ASN A 698 14.11 -0.06 5.44
N LYS A 699 14.80 1.09 5.35
CA LYS A 699 14.21 2.36 4.89
C LYS A 699 13.70 2.30 3.44
N ARG A 700 14.19 1.37 2.61
CA ARG A 700 13.70 1.20 1.23
C ARG A 700 12.22 0.80 1.20
N LEU A 701 11.73 0.10 2.23
CA LEU A 701 10.33 -0.29 2.38
C LEU A 701 9.40 0.88 2.75
N GLU A 702 9.95 2.08 3.00
CA GLU A 702 9.19 3.29 3.33
C GLU A 702 9.19 4.32 2.19
N VAL A 703 9.81 3.99 1.05
CA VAL A 703 9.96 4.88 -0.10
C VAL A 703 9.21 4.31 -1.28
N SER A 704 8.26 5.09 -1.80
CA SER A 704 7.54 4.79 -3.03
C SER A 704 8.27 5.36 -4.24
N LEU A 705 8.01 4.78 -5.41
CA LEU A 705 8.57 5.27 -6.67
C LEU A 705 8.26 6.77 -6.94
N PRO A 706 7.00 7.25 -6.90
CA PRO A 706 6.72 8.65 -7.18
C PRO A 706 7.38 9.59 -6.16
N MET A 707 7.41 9.23 -4.87
CA MET A 707 8.07 10.04 -3.84
C MET A 707 9.55 10.21 -4.15
N ARG A 708 10.21 9.12 -4.56
CA ARG A 708 11.62 9.12 -4.92
C ARG A 708 11.91 9.95 -6.17
N LEU A 709 11.07 9.82 -7.20
CA LEU A 709 11.18 10.59 -8.44
C LEU A 709 11.01 12.10 -8.19
N ILE A 710 9.93 12.49 -7.49
CA ILE A 710 9.64 13.90 -7.15
C ILE A 710 10.77 14.52 -6.32
N ARG A 711 11.28 13.81 -5.31
CA ARG A 711 12.36 14.31 -4.44
C ARG A 711 13.67 14.63 -5.16
N GLN A 712 13.88 14.12 -6.36
CA GLN A 712 15.09 14.38 -7.15
C GLN A 712 14.83 15.26 -8.38
N GLY A 713 13.66 15.88 -8.47
CA GLY A 713 13.32 16.80 -9.56
C GLY A 713 12.86 16.10 -10.84
N PHE A 714 12.33 14.87 -10.77
CA PHE A 714 11.63 14.31 -11.94
C PHE A 714 10.40 15.17 -12.28
N PRO A 715 10.13 15.46 -13.57
CA PRO A 715 8.98 16.28 -13.96
C PRO A 715 7.67 15.76 -13.37
N SER A 716 6.98 16.61 -12.61
CA SER A 716 5.73 16.27 -11.95
C SER A 716 4.79 17.46 -11.94
N ILE A 717 3.50 17.17 -11.82
CA ILE A 717 2.43 18.16 -11.91
C ILE A 717 1.79 18.25 -10.53
N GLU A 718 1.97 19.39 -9.87
CA GLU A 718 1.42 19.68 -8.55
C GLU A 718 0.03 20.32 -8.70
N LEU A 719 -1.01 19.63 -8.26
CA LEU A 719 -2.36 20.19 -8.15
C LEU A 719 -2.49 20.91 -6.79
N ARG A 720 -2.87 22.18 -6.78
CA ARG A 720 -2.89 23.05 -5.59
C ARG A 720 -4.26 23.66 -5.29
N GLU A 721 -5.16 23.71 -6.26
CA GLU A 721 -6.52 24.20 -6.02
C GLU A 721 -7.38 23.11 -5.36
N GLN A 722 -7.71 23.26 -4.08
CA GLN A 722 -8.55 22.32 -3.35
C GLN A 722 -10.03 22.71 -3.43
N MET A 723 -10.90 21.75 -3.73
CA MET A 723 -12.35 21.93 -3.92
C MET A 723 -13.20 21.14 -2.90
N ARG A 724 -12.56 20.54 -1.89
CA ARG A 724 -13.23 19.62 -0.97
C ARG A 724 -13.62 20.30 0.32
N MET A 725 -12.62 20.84 1.02
CA MET A 725 -12.74 21.30 2.39
C MET A 725 -13.23 22.75 2.39
N SER A 726 -14.08 23.09 3.36
CA SER A 726 -14.30 24.50 3.67
C SER A 726 -12.99 25.20 4.04
N ALA A 727 -12.87 26.49 3.73
CA ALA A 727 -11.63 27.24 3.91
C ALA A 727 -11.04 27.14 5.32
N CYS A 728 -11.89 27.24 6.36
CA CYS A 728 -11.45 27.15 7.76
C CYS A 728 -10.94 25.75 8.15
N ILE A 729 -11.39 24.68 7.48
CA ILE A 729 -10.90 23.31 7.72
C ILE A 729 -9.57 23.09 6.99
N ALA A 730 -9.43 23.63 5.78
CA ALA A 730 -8.24 23.51 4.93
C ALA A 730 -7.03 24.30 5.45
N ASP A 731 -7.29 25.36 6.20
CA ASP A 731 -6.32 26.33 6.71
C ASP A 731 -5.15 25.70 7.49
N PHE A 732 -5.44 24.93 8.55
CA PHE A 732 -4.39 24.24 9.31
C PHE A 732 -3.61 23.21 8.47
N PRO A 733 -4.24 22.27 7.74
CA PRO A 733 -3.51 21.37 6.85
C PRO A 733 -2.63 22.10 5.83
N ASN A 734 -3.10 23.20 5.25
CA ASN A 734 -2.35 24.00 4.30
C ASN A 734 -1.05 24.55 4.91
N ARG A 735 -1.13 25.23 6.05
CA ARG A 735 0.07 25.72 6.76
C ARG A 735 1.00 24.60 7.16
N ARG A 736 0.44 23.54 7.78
CA ARG A 736 1.23 22.54 8.49
C ARG A 736 1.85 21.47 7.59
N PHE A 737 1.12 21.04 6.56
CA PHE A 737 1.54 19.92 5.71
C PHE A 737 2.01 20.37 4.32
N TYR A 738 1.55 21.52 3.84
CA TYR A 738 1.76 21.99 2.46
C TYR A 738 2.42 23.37 2.37
N ASN A 739 2.95 23.90 3.47
CA ASN A 739 3.70 25.17 3.52
C ASN A 739 2.92 26.37 2.93
N GLY A 740 1.60 26.41 3.09
CA GLY A 740 0.76 27.50 2.59
C GLY A 740 0.55 27.52 1.07
N ARG A 741 0.98 26.49 0.34
CA ARG A 741 0.88 26.45 -1.14
C ARG A 741 -0.49 26.07 -1.68
N LEU A 742 -1.38 25.52 -0.84
CA LEU A 742 -2.75 25.23 -1.23
C LEU A 742 -3.58 26.51 -1.28
N PHE A 743 -4.51 26.56 -2.23
CA PHE A 743 -5.53 27.59 -2.26
C PHE A 743 -6.92 26.99 -2.49
N ASN A 744 -7.91 27.72 -2.02
CA ASN A 744 -9.31 27.32 -2.00
C ASN A 744 -9.95 27.67 -3.34
N GLY A 745 -10.55 26.68 -4.02
CA GLY A 745 -11.30 26.90 -5.26
C GLY A 745 -12.80 27.13 -5.02
N PRO A 746 -13.61 27.29 -6.08
CA PRO A 746 -15.03 27.62 -5.96
C PRO A 746 -15.84 26.63 -5.11
N GLY A 747 -16.70 27.18 -4.25
CA GLY A 747 -17.59 26.41 -3.36
C GLY A 747 -17.05 26.13 -1.96
N THR A 748 -15.76 26.38 -1.71
CA THR A 748 -15.11 26.17 -0.41
C THR A 748 -15.43 27.24 0.64
N ASP A 749 -15.83 28.43 0.19
CA ASP A 749 -16.25 29.56 1.04
C ASP A 749 -17.79 29.66 1.19
N ASN A 750 -18.54 28.68 0.66
CA ASN A 750 -20.00 28.67 0.79
C ASN A 750 -20.40 28.54 2.27
N ALA A 751 -21.38 29.33 2.70
CA ALA A 751 -21.89 29.28 4.08
C ALA A 751 -22.54 27.92 4.38
N LEU A 752 -22.49 27.50 5.64
CA LEU A 752 -23.00 26.19 6.04
C LEU A 752 -24.50 26.09 5.81
N GLU A 753 -25.21 27.18 6.09
CA GLU A 753 -26.66 27.30 5.87
C GLU A 753 -27.04 27.18 4.38
N ASP A 754 -26.20 27.65 3.45
CA ASP A 754 -26.47 27.52 2.01
C ASP A 754 -26.27 26.07 1.53
N MET A 755 -25.33 25.35 2.14
CA MET A 755 -25.03 23.96 1.79
C MET A 755 -25.96 22.95 2.46
N MET A 756 -26.29 23.19 3.73
CA MET A 756 -27.08 22.31 4.59
C MET A 756 -28.01 23.14 5.50
N PRO A 757 -29.15 23.61 4.96
CA PRO A 757 -30.06 24.51 5.67
C PRO A 757 -30.55 23.95 7.01
N GLY A 758 -30.44 24.73 8.08
CA GLY A 758 -30.88 24.37 9.42
C GLY A 758 -29.97 23.38 10.17
N LEU A 759 -28.89 22.90 9.57
CA LEU A 759 -27.89 22.08 10.26
C LEU A 759 -27.11 22.89 11.29
N GLU A 760 -26.71 24.11 10.92
CA GLU A 760 -25.93 25.00 11.78
C GLU A 760 -26.64 25.25 13.11
N GLU A 761 -27.91 25.65 13.07
CA GLU A 761 -28.72 25.93 14.27
C GLU A 761 -28.83 24.70 15.18
N ARG A 762 -29.05 23.51 14.62
CA ARG A 762 -29.14 22.27 15.39
C ARG A 762 -27.82 21.93 16.08
N LEU A 763 -26.69 22.14 15.41
CA LEU A 763 -25.37 21.88 15.97
C LEU A 763 -24.97 22.91 17.02
N ILE A 764 -25.31 24.19 16.82
CA ILE A 764 -25.14 25.24 17.84
C ILE A 764 -25.91 24.87 19.10
N ASN A 765 -27.20 24.50 18.95
CA ASN A 765 -28.02 24.10 20.09
C ASN A 765 -27.41 22.92 20.85
N LEU A 766 -26.92 21.90 20.14
CA LEU A 766 -26.22 20.74 20.72
C LEU A 766 -24.96 21.16 21.51
N ILE A 767 -24.12 22.01 20.91
CA ILE A 767 -22.89 22.52 21.53
C ILE A 767 -23.22 23.34 22.78
N GLN A 768 -24.25 24.18 22.73
CA GLN A 768 -24.68 25.04 23.84
C GLN A 768 -25.33 24.25 24.99
N THR A 769 -26.14 23.23 24.71
CA THR A 769 -26.70 22.37 25.78
C THR A 769 -25.62 21.65 26.61
N SER A 770 -24.41 21.54 26.07
CA SER A 770 -23.26 20.91 26.75
C SER A 770 -22.39 21.91 27.53
N SER A 771 -22.67 23.22 27.45
CA SER A 771 -21.91 24.27 28.14
C SER A 771 -22.86 25.29 28.74
N SER A 772 -22.99 25.29 30.06
CA SER A 772 -23.66 26.36 30.80
C SER A 772 -22.81 27.63 30.69
N ASP A 773 -22.99 28.41 29.60
CA ASP A 773 -22.94 29.89 29.60
C ASP A 773 -22.87 30.52 28.19
N PHE A 774 -23.56 31.66 28.06
CA PHE A 774 -23.50 32.72 27.02
C PHE A 774 -24.05 32.47 25.59
N TYR A 775 -25.27 32.96 25.32
CA TYR A 775 -25.60 34.04 24.34
C TYR A 775 -27.13 34.28 24.24
N ARG A 776 -27.57 35.52 24.53
CA ARG A 776 -28.87 36.10 24.13
C ARG A 776 -28.59 37.32 23.26
N SER A 777 -28.30 37.12 21.98
CA SER A 777 -28.38 38.18 20.97
C SER A 777 -28.30 37.53 19.59
N GLY A 778 -29.39 37.59 18.83
CA GLY A 778 -29.55 36.96 17.50
C GLY A 778 -28.73 37.60 16.38
N ILE A 779 -27.43 37.81 16.60
CA ILE A 779 -26.47 38.28 15.59
C ILE A 779 -25.55 37.10 15.26
N ARG A 780 -25.65 36.59 14.03
CA ARG A 780 -24.75 35.57 13.47
C ARG A 780 -23.33 36.14 13.45
N SER A 781 -22.39 35.51 14.16
CA SER A 781 -20.97 35.91 14.08
C SER A 781 -20.17 34.89 13.26
N PRO A 782 -19.21 35.31 12.41
CA PRO A 782 -18.33 34.39 11.66
C PRO A 782 -17.64 33.33 12.54
N ASN A 783 -17.42 33.66 13.82
CA ASN A 783 -16.83 32.74 14.80
C ASN A 783 -17.77 31.57 15.15
N GLN A 784 -19.09 31.70 15.03
CA GLN A 784 -20.05 30.62 15.30
C GLN A 784 -19.99 29.54 14.22
N GLU A 785 -19.92 29.94 12.95
CA GLU A 785 -19.83 28.99 11.85
C GLU A 785 -18.51 28.21 11.89
N ILE A 786 -17.39 28.90 12.17
CA ILE A 786 -16.08 28.26 12.36
C ILE A 786 -16.13 27.23 13.50
N LEU A 787 -16.76 27.56 14.63
CA LEU A 787 -16.98 26.64 15.75
C LEU A 787 -17.76 25.39 15.34
N VAL A 788 -18.84 25.54 14.59
CA VAL A 788 -19.64 24.39 14.13
C VAL A 788 -18.87 23.53 13.15
N ARG A 789 -18.11 24.16 12.24
CA ARG A 789 -17.33 23.46 11.21
C ARG A 789 -16.09 22.78 11.74
N ASN A 790 -15.44 23.30 12.77
CA ASN A 790 -14.19 22.76 13.28
C ASN A 790 -14.20 22.74 14.82
N LEU A 791 -14.59 21.60 15.40
CA LEU A 791 -14.80 21.46 16.85
C LEU A 791 -13.91 20.36 17.45
N TRP A 792 -13.28 20.66 18.58
CA TRP A 792 -12.69 19.64 19.45
C TRP A 792 -13.69 19.28 20.55
N VAL A 793 -14.20 18.06 20.49
CA VAL A 793 -15.09 17.47 21.51
C VAL A 793 -14.20 16.84 22.57
N GLN A 794 -14.00 17.57 23.68
CA GLN A 794 -13.18 17.11 24.78
C GLN A 794 -13.94 16.08 25.61
N VAL A 795 -13.43 14.86 25.63
CA VAL A 795 -13.99 13.72 26.38
C VAL A 795 -12.89 13.08 27.20
N HIS A 796 -13.05 13.05 28.51
CA HIS A 796 -12.13 12.37 29.41
C HIS A 796 -12.52 10.90 29.54
N GLY A 797 -11.53 10.01 29.39
CA GLY A 797 -11.74 8.58 29.46
C GLY A 797 -10.44 7.82 29.67
N TYR A 798 -10.53 6.49 29.77
CA TYR A 798 -9.36 5.64 29.97
C TYR A 798 -8.87 5.01 28.66
N VAL A 799 -7.57 5.06 28.41
CA VAL A 799 -6.96 4.42 27.23
C VAL A 799 -6.76 2.93 27.50
N GLU A 800 -7.64 2.12 26.92
CA GLU A 800 -7.51 0.67 26.91
C GLU A 800 -6.68 0.21 25.70
N ARG A 801 -5.97 -0.91 25.86
CA ARG A 801 -5.19 -1.55 24.78
C ARG A 801 -5.61 -3.01 24.64
N ASN A 802 -5.81 -3.46 23.41
CA ASN A 802 -5.90 -4.90 23.13
C ASN A 802 -4.49 -5.52 23.05
N GLN A 803 -4.40 -6.82 22.75
CA GLN A 803 -3.10 -7.49 22.69
C GLN A 803 -2.23 -7.04 21.53
N MET A 804 -2.84 -6.52 20.46
CA MET A 804 -2.13 -5.90 19.34
C MET A 804 -1.65 -4.47 19.65
N LEU A 805 -1.71 -4.04 20.92
CA LEU A 805 -1.43 -2.68 21.38
C LEU A 805 -2.29 -1.60 20.71
N SER A 806 -3.36 -2.01 20.03
CA SER A 806 -4.34 -1.14 19.41
C SER A 806 -5.19 -0.51 20.51
N LYS A 807 -5.41 0.81 20.44
CA LYS A 807 -6.01 1.59 21.52
C LYS A 807 -7.50 1.82 21.32
N ARG A 808 -8.24 1.97 22.41
CA ARG A 808 -9.58 2.54 22.40
C ARG A 808 -9.80 3.40 23.65
N VAL A 809 -10.74 4.33 23.55
CA VAL A 809 -11.36 5.02 24.68
C VAL A 809 -12.86 4.85 24.49
N THR A 810 -13.51 4.11 25.39
CA THR A 810 -14.91 3.73 25.22
C THR A 810 -15.84 4.93 25.29
N GLU A 811 -15.49 5.88 26.17
CA GLU A 811 -16.22 7.12 26.42
C GLU A 811 -16.36 7.97 25.16
N HIS A 812 -15.40 7.92 24.23
CA HIS A 812 -15.48 8.66 22.97
C HIS A 812 -16.70 8.23 22.12
N ALA A 813 -16.89 6.92 21.97
CA ALA A 813 -18.01 6.38 21.20
C ALA A 813 -19.33 6.54 21.95
N ASP A 814 -19.33 6.33 23.28
CA ASP A 814 -20.52 6.47 24.11
C ASP A 814 -21.05 7.91 24.09
N VAL A 815 -20.20 8.90 24.32
CA VAL A 815 -20.58 10.32 24.24
C VAL A 815 -21.11 10.69 22.86
N PHE A 816 -20.48 10.20 21.80
CA PHE A 816 -20.97 10.44 20.44
C PHE A 816 -22.39 9.88 20.27
N PHE A 817 -22.61 8.60 20.59
CA PHE A 817 -23.90 7.96 20.34
C PHE A 817 -25.02 8.45 21.28
N GLU A 818 -24.68 8.91 22.48
CA GLU A 818 -25.66 9.39 23.46
C GLU A 818 -26.02 10.87 23.27
N LYS A 819 -25.05 11.73 22.90
CA LYS A 819 -25.25 13.18 22.84
C LYS A 819 -25.30 13.72 21.42
N ILE A 820 -24.40 13.27 20.55
CA ILE A 820 -24.22 13.85 19.20
C ILE A 820 -25.13 13.18 18.18
N TYR A 821 -25.13 11.85 18.17
CA TYR A 821 -25.86 11.02 17.21
C TYR A 821 -27.37 11.32 17.13
N PRO A 822 -28.13 11.53 18.22
CA PRO A 822 -29.56 11.81 18.13
C PRO A 822 -29.87 13.07 17.31
N THR A 823 -29.07 14.12 17.47
CA THR A 823 -29.20 15.37 16.71
C THR A 823 -28.89 15.15 15.23
N LEU A 824 -27.82 14.42 14.93
CA LEU A 824 -27.44 14.10 13.55
C LEU A 824 -28.46 13.19 12.87
N LEU A 825 -28.97 12.18 13.57
CA LEU A 825 -30.03 11.29 13.08
C LEU A 825 -31.31 12.07 12.79
N GLY A 826 -31.68 13.02 13.67
CA GLY A 826 -32.84 13.88 13.49
C GLY A 826 -32.73 14.84 12.29
N TYR A 827 -31.53 15.08 11.78
CA TYR A 827 -31.29 15.91 10.59
C TYR A 827 -31.09 15.07 9.33
N PHE A 828 -30.10 14.16 9.32
CA PHE A 828 -29.71 13.40 8.13
C PHE A 828 -30.63 12.20 7.83
N GLY A 829 -31.29 11.62 8.84
CA GLY A 829 -32.16 10.46 8.65
C GLY A 829 -31.50 9.36 7.82
N ASN A 830 -32.10 9.03 6.66
CA ASN A 830 -31.63 7.98 5.75
C ASN A 830 -30.30 8.30 5.05
N ASP A 831 -29.87 9.56 5.05
CA ASP A 831 -28.62 10.00 4.42
C ASP A 831 -27.45 10.07 5.41
N MET A 832 -27.62 9.56 6.64
CA MET A 832 -26.62 9.55 7.69
C MET A 832 -25.32 8.86 7.24
N GLU A 833 -25.42 7.66 6.66
CA GLU A 833 -24.26 6.89 6.18
C GLU A 833 -23.44 7.65 5.10
N GLN A 834 -24.12 8.46 4.28
CA GLN A 834 -23.49 9.20 3.18
C GLN A 834 -22.82 10.49 3.67
N ASN A 835 -23.45 11.17 4.63
CA ASN A 835 -23.05 12.50 5.09
C ASN A 835 -22.19 12.51 6.35
N VAL A 836 -22.18 11.44 7.15
CA VAL A 836 -21.42 11.37 8.40
C VAL A 836 -20.49 10.17 8.40
N MET A 837 -19.19 10.45 8.53
CA MET A 837 -18.13 9.45 8.63
C MET A 837 -17.38 9.56 9.94
N VAL A 838 -17.25 8.44 10.65
CA VAL A 838 -16.39 8.32 11.83
C VAL A 838 -15.09 7.63 11.42
N ILE A 839 -13.96 8.28 11.69
CA ILE A 839 -12.63 7.75 11.44
C ILE A 839 -12.01 7.37 12.78
N CYS A 840 -11.78 6.07 12.97
CA CYS A 840 -11.04 5.55 14.11
C CYS A 840 -9.57 5.39 13.72
N ALA A 841 -8.65 5.95 14.52
CA ALA A 841 -7.22 5.73 14.32
C ALA A 841 -6.86 4.25 14.47
N TYR A 842 -7.46 3.57 15.45
CA TYR A 842 -7.09 2.22 15.89
C TYR A 842 -8.17 1.18 15.58
N SER A 843 -7.75 -0.04 15.23
CA SER A 843 -8.65 -1.17 14.98
C SER A 843 -9.49 -1.56 16.20
N TYR A 844 -8.96 -1.38 17.42
CA TYR A 844 -9.70 -1.69 18.64
C TYR A 844 -10.81 -0.67 18.91
N ALA A 845 -10.55 0.62 18.65
CA ALA A 845 -11.59 1.65 18.62
C ALA A 845 -12.63 1.35 17.55
N LEU A 846 -12.23 1.03 16.31
CA LEU A 846 -13.15 0.68 15.23
C LEU A 846 -14.13 -0.44 15.62
N SER A 847 -13.61 -1.54 16.19
CA SER A 847 -14.41 -2.65 16.69
C SER A 847 -15.47 -2.18 17.70
N TYR A 848 -15.05 -1.34 18.66
CA TYR A 848 -15.95 -0.83 19.69
C TYR A 848 -17.03 0.09 19.12
N TRP A 849 -16.65 1.05 18.28
CA TRP A 849 -17.56 1.94 17.57
C TRP A 849 -18.61 1.18 16.75
N GLN A 850 -18.19 0.16 15.99
CA GLN A 850 -19.10 -0.71 15.23
C GLN A 850 -20.01 -1.54 16.14
N SER A 851 -19.48 -2.09 17.24
CA SER A 851 -20.27 -2.82 18.23
C SER A 851 -21.36 -1.93 18.84
N ARG A 852 -21.03 -0.68 19.20
CA ARG A 852 -21.97 0.28 19.76
C ARG A 852 -23.05 0.68 18.75
N ALA A 853 -22.67 0.95 17.50
CA ALA A 853 -23.60 1.23 16.41
C ALA A 853 -24.58 0.06 16.18
N ASN A 854 -24.07 -1.17 16.16
CA ASN A 854 -24.88 -2.38 16.00
C ASN A 854 -25.83 -2.60 17.18
N ALA A 855 -25.39 -2.31 18.41
CA ALA A 855 -26.24 -2.42 19.60
C ALA A 855 -27.44 -1.45 19.52
N ILE A 856 -27.21 -0.21 19.08
CA ILE A 856 -28.25 0.80 18.87
C ILE A 856 -29.21 0.35 17.77
N ALA A 857 -28.67 -0.09 16.63
CA ALA A 857 -29.50 -0.55 15.52
C ALA A 857 -30.39 -1.73 15.89
N ARG A 858 -29.90 -2.68 16.70
CA ARG A 858 -30.71 -3.79 17.24
C ARG A 858 -31.76 -3.31 18.23
N ARG A 859 -31.39 -2.41 19.15
CA ARG A 859 -32.30 -1.88 20.18
C ARG A 859 -33.49 -1.13 19.58
N TRP A 860 -33.25 -0.40 18.49
CA TRP A 860 -34.27 0.43 17.82
C TRP A 860 -34.77 -0.15 16.50
N ASN A 861 -34.35 -1.37 16.14
CA ASN A 861 -34.69 -2.06 14.88
C ASN A 861 -34.49 -1.18 13.62
N MET A 862 -33.27 -0.63 13.47
CA MET A 862 -32.92 0.35 12.45
C MET A 862 -32.21 -0.26 11.24
N ALA A 863 -32.42 0.35 10.06
CA ALA A 863 -31.63 0.07 8.87
C ALA A 863 -30.21 0.64 9.00
N ALA A 864 -29.24 0.01 8.31
CA ALA A 864 -27.83 0.41 8.35
C ALA A 864 -27.58 1.84 7.80
N SER A 865 -28.44 2.34 6.89
CA SER A 865 -28.35 3.70 6.34
C SER A 865 -28.53 4.81 7.37
N LEU A 866 -29.17 4.50 8.50
CA LEU A 866 -29.41 5.42 9.62
C LEU A 866 -28.20 5.52 10.58
N LEU A 867 -27.15 4.74 10.35
CA LEU A 867 -25.90 4.78 11.12
C LEU A 867 -24.83 5.58 10.36
N PRO A 868 -23.89 6.23 11.08
CA PRO A 868 -22.74 6.82 10.42
C PRO A 868 -21.85 5.73 9.80
N LYS A 869 -21.09 6.11 8.79
CA LYS A 869 -20.07 5.25 8.20
C LYS A 869 -18.83 5.21 9.08
N ILE A 870 -18.49 4.06 9.64
CA ILE A 870 -17.37 3.92 10.60
C ILE A 870 -16.22 3.17 9.94
N VAL A 871 -15.05 3.80 9.84
CA VAL A 871 -13.88 3.29 9.10
C VAL A 871 -12.58 3.46 9.89
N LEU A 872 -11.59 2.61 9.57
CA LEU A 872 -10.21 2.81 10.03
C LEU A 872 -9.54 3.95 9.25
N LEU A 873 -8.65 4.71 9.90
CA LEU A 873 -7.86 5.77 9.28
C LEU A 873 -7.22 5.36 7.94
N ASP A 874 -6.54 4.21 7.90
CA ASP A 874 -5.81 3.75 6.71
C ASP A 874 -6.75 3.45 5.53
N SER A 875 -8.00 3.09 5.84
CA SER A 875 -9.06 2.84 4.87
C SER A 875 -9.78 4.11 4.44
N ALA A 876 -9.71 5.19 5.23
CA ALA A 876 -10.36 6.47 4.95
C ALA A 876 -9.63 7.30 3.87
N GLN A 877 -8.35 7.01 3.60
CA GLN A 877 -7.63 7.63 2.49
C GLN A 877 -8.36 7.38 1.16
N GLY A 878 -8.41 8.39 0.28
CA GLY A 878 -9.23 8.40 -0.93
C GLY A 878 -10.72 8.70 -0.71
N GLN A 879 -11.27 8.48 0.49
CA GLN A 879 -12.69 8.72 0.79
C GLN A 879 -12.94 10.13 1.35
N GLU A 880 -14.20 10.55 1.37
CA GLU A 880 -14.64 11.85 1.90
C GLU A 880 -16.10 11.77 2.39
N SER A 881 -16.49 12.67 3.28
CA SER A 881 -17.87 12.83 3.74
C SER A 881 -18.13 14.28 4.16
N PHE A 882 -19.40 14.69 4.21
CA PHE A 882 -19.76 16.07 4.55
C PHE A 882 -19.29 16.42 5.97
N MET A 883 -19.64 15.59 6.93
CA MET A 883 -19.20 15.65 8.32
C MET A 883 -18.26 14.47 8.62
N VAL A 884 -17.09 14.77 9.20
CA VAL A 884 -16.15 13.77 9.69
C VAL A 884 -15.92 13.94 11.18
N VAL A 885 -16.05 12.83 11.91
CA VAL A 885 -15.69 12.73 13.32
C VAL A 885 -14.44 11.87 13.43
N PHE A 886 -13.35 12.44 13.92
CA PHE A 886 -12.09 11.73 14.10
C PHE A 886 -11.87 11.33 15.56
N ASP A 887 -11.72 10.03 15.80
CA ASP A 887 -11.33 9.47 17.10
C ASP A 887 -9.89 8.93 17.03
N GLY A 888 -8.98 9.65 17.71
CA GLY A 888 -7.59 9.24 17.85
C GLY A 888 -7.30 8.31 19.02
N SER A 889 -8.27 7.98 19.88
CA SER A 889 -8.06 7.27 21.15
C SER A 889 -6.98 7.92 22.04
N MET A 890 -6.92 9.25 22.07
CA MET A 890 -5.86 10.03 22.76
C MET A 890 -6.43 10.69 24.01
N GLN A 891 -5.65 10.68 25.10
CA GLN A 891 -6.03 11.27 26.40
C GLN A 891 -4.94 12.17 27.00
N GLY A 892 -3.86 12.43 26.26
CA GLY A 892 -2.72 13.20 26.75
C GLY A 892 -1.64 13.41 25.68
N PRO A 893 -0.67 14.33 25.91
CA PRO A 893 0.40 14.64 24.96
C PRO A 893 1.46 13.55 24.82
N LYS A 894 1.43 12.51 25.67
CA LYS A 894 2.34 11.36 25.63
C LYS A 894 1.63 10.13 25.08
N GLY A 895 2.38 9.29 24.37
CA GLY A 895 1.87 8.01 23.91
C GLY A 895 0.85 8.14 22.78
N LEU A 896 1.05 9.08 21.85
CA LEU A 896 0.27 9.19 20.62
C LEU A 896 0.49 7.98 19.70
N GLY A 897 1.61 7.27 19.82
CA GLY A 897 1.92 6.10 18.99
C GLY A 897 2.08 6.50 17.52
N PHE A 898 1.51 5.75 16.58
CA PHE A 898 1.57 6.13 15.17
C PHE A 898 0.81 7.42 14.83
N MET A 899 0.05 8.01 15.75
CA MET A 899 -0.55 9.33 15.55
C MET A 899 0.48 10.48 15.65
N GLU A 900 1.76 10.17 15.87
CA GLU A 900 2.88 11.08 15.61
C GLU A 900 3.25 11.13 14.11
N ASP A 901 2.82 10.16 13.31
CA ASP A 901 3.09 10.13 11.87
C ASP A 901 2.35 11.26 11.15
N PHE A 902 3.14 12.12 10.52
CA PHE A 902 2.69 13.31 9.81
C PHE A 902 1.67 12.99 8.71
N GLY A 903 1.89 11.91 7.94
CA GLY A 903 1.03 11.51 6.83
C GLY A 903 -0.34 11.00 7.30
N ARG A 904 -0.38 10.22 8.37
CA ARG A 904 -1.62 9.71 9.00
C ARG A 904 -2.49 10.83 9.55
N VAL A 905 -1.89 11.81 10.23
CA VAL A 905 -2.61 12.99 10.73
C VAL A 905 -3.16 13.82 9.58
N ASN A 906 -2.36 14.07 8.53
CA ASN A 906 -2.82 14.80 7.36
C ASN A 906 -4.04 14.11 6.71
N VAL A 907 -4.00 12.78 6.54
CA VAL A 907 -5.17 12.03 6.04
C VAL A 907 -6.38 12.23 6.94
N ALA A 908 -6.23 12.08 8.26
CA ALA A 908 -7.33 12.22 9.21
C ALA A 908 -8.02 13.59 9.12
N LEU A 909 -7.23 14.66 8.98
CA LEU A 909 -7.70 16.04 9.01
C LEU A 909 -8.29 16.53 7.68
N THR A 910 -8.12 15.79 6.57
CA THR A 910 -8.46 16.22 5.20
C THR A 910 -9.61 15.42 4.55
N ARG A 911 -10.41 14.69 5.35
CA ARG A 911 -11.54 13.90 4.85
C ARG A 911 -12.88 14.64 4.87
N ALA A 912 -13.02 15.69 5.67
CA ALA A 912 -14.25 16.47 5.81
C ALA A 912 -14.46 17.41 4.61
N LYS A 913 -15.71 17.57 4.17
CA LYS A 913 -16.07 18.65 3.24
C LYS A 913 -16.51 19.91 3.98
N GLY A 914 -17.56 19.78 4.81
CA GLY A 914 -18.19 20.89 5.50
C GLY A 914 -17.81 20.99 6.97
N ILE A 915 -17.76 19.86 7.69
CA ILE A 915 -17.62 19.81 9.15
C ILE A 915 -16.58 18.76 9.58
N ARG A 916 -15.62 19.15 10.41
CA ARG A 916 -14.61 18.30 11.04
C ARG A 916 -14.69 18.41 12.56
N TRP A 917 -15.09 17.32 13.22
CA TRP A 917 -15.05 17.22 14.67
C TRP A 917 -13.97 16.22 15.09
N ILE A 918 -13.26 16.52 16.17
CA ILE A 918 -12.24 15.63 16.74
C ILE A 918 -12.68 15.27 18.16
N ILE A 919 -12.79 13.97 18.45
CA ILE A 919 -13.07 13.47 19.81
C ILE A 919 -11.75 13.01 20.43
N GLY A 920 -11.41 13.60 21.57
CA GLY A 920 -10.19 13.26 22.30
C GLY A 920 -10.14 13.92 23.67
N GLY A 921 -9.25 13.42 24.52
CA GLY A 921 -8.95 14.06 25.80
C GLY A 921 -8.13 15.34 25.65
N ASP A 922 -7.61 15.82 26.77
CA ASP A 922 -6.77 17.02 26.80
C ASP A 922 -5.34 16.70 26.31
N LEU A 923 -4.94 17.32 25.20
CA LEU A 923 -3.60 17.18 24.63
C LEU A 923 -2.67 18.35 24.97
N THR A 924 -3.10 19.28 25.83
CA THR A 924 -2.26 20.41 26.21
C THR A 924 -0.98 19.92 26.90
N ARG A 925 0.14 20.58 26.55
CA ARG A 925 1.48 20.20 26.99
C ARG A 925 2.16 21.42 27.61
N SER A 926 2.80 21.24 28.78
CA SER A 926 3.54 22.28 29.50
C SER A 926 5.02 22.39 29.14
N ASP A 927 5.63 21.35 28.57
CA ASP A 927 7.10 21.22 28.51
C ASP A 927 7.72 21.48 27.13
N THR A 928 8.73 22.35 27.07
CA THR A 928 9.35 22.96 25.86
C THR A 928 10.51 22.17 25.21
N TRP A 929 10.83 20.95 25.65
CA TRP A 929 12.05 20.23 25.22
C TRP A 929 12.05 19.63 23.80
N ARG A 930 10.93 19.65 23.05
CA ARG A 930 10.91 19.20 21.65
C ARG A 930 10.86 20.43 20.73
N PRO A 931 11.76 20.56 19.74
CA PRO A 931 11.78 21.72 18.85
C PRO A 931 10.58 21.78 17.89
N GLU A 932 9.93 20.66 17.58
CA GLU A 932 8.69 20.62 16.81
C GLU A 932 7.59 19.83 17.54
N LEU A 933 6.38 20.39 17.57
CA LEU A 933 5.20 19.75 18.15
C LEU A 933 4.57 18.77 17.15
N PRO A 934 4.07 17.60 17.62
CA PRO A 934 3.18 16.76 16.83
C PRO A 934 1.96 17.55 16.35
N ALA A 935 1.58 17.38 15.08
CA ALA A 935 0.55 18.21 14.43
C ALA A 935 -0.80 18.22 15.16
N LEU A 936 -1.22 17.12 15.80
CA LEU A 936 -2.46 17.09 16.58
C LEU A 936 -2.40 17.90 17.88
N ILE A 937 -1.23 18.01 18.50
CA ILE A 937 -1.04 18.82 19.71
C ILE A 937 -1.09 20.30 19.34
N GLU A 938 -0.40 20.68 18.26
CA GLU A 938 -0.40 22.03 17.70
C GLU A 938 -1.83 22.46 17.31
N LEU A 939 -2.56 21.59 16.58
CA LEU A 939 -3.96 21.84 16.25
C LEU A 939 -4.83 22.01 17.50
N LYS A 940 -4.68 21.18 18.53
CA LYS A 940 -5.45 21.33 19.78
C LYS A 940 -5.14 22.67 20.45
N GLN A 941 -3.88 23.09 20.49
CA GLN A 941 -3.49 24.37 21.09
C GLN A 941 -4.07 25.57 20.32
N GLU A 942 -4.03 25.55 18.98
CA GLU A 942 -4.69 26.56 18.12
C GLU A 942 -6.21 26.58 18.37
N MET A 943 -6.85 25.41 18.36
CA MET A 943 -8.30 25.31 18.59
C MET A 943 -8.71 25.77 20.00
N ASP A 944 -7.86 25.58 21.02
CA ASP A 944 -8.10 26.07 22.37
C ASP A 944 -8.03 27.60 22.43
N ALA A 945 -7.00 28.19 21.80
CA ALA A 945 -6.81 29.64 21.71
C ALA A 945 -7.96 30.33 20.95
N ASP A 946 -8.49 29.67 19.93
CA ASP A 946 -9.61 30.16 19.11
C ASP A 946 -11.00 29.87 19.72
N GLY A 947 -11.06 29.22 20.88
CA GLY A 947 -12.32 28.91 21.57
C GLY A 947 -13.15 27.82 20.89
N LEU A 948 -12.51 26.92 20.14
CA LEU A 948 -13.09 25.82 19.35
C LEU A 948 -13.13 24.47 20.10
N VAL A 949 -12.99 24.48 21.43
CA VAL A 949 -12.97 23.29 22.29
C VAL A 949 -14.20 23.28 23.19
N ARG A 950 -14.91 22.15 23.28
CA ARG A 950 -16.09 21.98 24.15
C ARG A 950 -16.05 20.64 24.87
N CYS A 951 -16.28 20.66 26.19
CA CYS A 951 -16.34 19.46 27.00
C CYS A 951 -17.75 18.84 26.93
N PHE A 952 -17.81 17.54 26.70
CA PHE A 952 -19.07 16.78 26.69
C PHE A 952 -19.00 15.73 27.82
N ASN A 953 -19.09 16.17 29.08
CA ASN A 953 -19.09 15.29 30.27
C ASN A 953 -20.36 14.47 30.38
#